data_AF-A0A8J4C4N1-F1
#
_entry.id   AF-A0A8J4C4N1-F1
#
_cell.length_a   1.000
_cell.length_b   1.000
_cell.length_c   1.000
_cell.angle_alpha   90.00
_cell.angle_beta   90.00
_cell.angle_gamma   90.00
#
_symmetry.space_group_name_H-M   'P 1'
#
loop_
_entity.id
_entity.type
_entity.pdbx_description
1 polymer ?
#
loop_
_entity_poly.entity_id
_entity_poly.type
_entity_poly.pdbx_seq_one_letter_code
_entity_poly.pdbx_strand_id
1 'polypeptide(L)'
;MYLLAKRREGNKPHNVTQVISALEAPLDRPMEVDLDQLLSSIGDALAADEQDVRATRFDETFRIRTERYLAQLCRMNPAAFEEVSAAQAEADYRSSVERAKLRLRQLHGEVAGEPLTSAGKPRSQYDKAVVMLQAHRPFFLPPVMQREVPERAPVPPMIGGRGSSRPPWDVYASIFRERKRGDARDVYDNDAVLAAQFHLDWSRTVTKMLFMKLVAREDLGVRGKSGRQALEQELTEVRSALAEHFGLIRSAFSYYSIATPEEVYTTALSAAVAAAANTGGSIEAAAAEIAANFTAAAAKRGPPPPSGTTTSTFGAATTGVGRTVSPATSNRDAAAAAAETPPSLAESEHAMTLAAATAAANTGGGATGEGHHMLEMDEQRWLAFCTSVGITGRAAGVRVSDMRALFWTVNREEEKNMTTESVANNDYAFMRFEFSEALVRAAFGRYITAGTVRDASDATRRLMQDLKMSLPPIARVDPNNFRRNRLYTAEMEVAVVHNLELLTASFKLYKARDRAKYLSVDHWMSFLETNNLMAHHMGGITPTEARLMFAWSQMVVVDELKLRRRAVSLQLWDFVEAVARLADRVALPTTEEMDKWMLYNLNIGRHTPLPPGHTRVWTYCNALAIGRGGPGLERRASGREILSAPTRPLAIKFRALMEYLAGSLAVAWGGNNTHETAQSMLRTANMLCGGVELA
;
A
#
# COMPACT_ATOMS: atom_id res chain seq x y z
N MET A 1 -46.18 11.86 9.64
CA MET A 1 -46.57 10.65 10.39
C MET A 1 -45.53 9.54 10.34
N TYR A 2 -45.02 9.11 9.18
CA TYR A 2 -43.97 8.07 9.08
C TYR A 2 -42.60 8.44 9.70
N LEU A 3 -42.28 9.73 9.81
CA LEU A 3 -41.03 10.22 10.42
C LEU A 3 -41.09 10.44 11.94
N LEU A 4 -42.29 10.45 12.54
CA LEU A 4 -42.45 10.58 14.00
C LEU A 4 -42.34 9.23 14.73
N ALA A 5 -42.59 8.12 14.05
CA ALA A 5 -42.48 6.77 14.62
C ALA A 5 -41.02 6.28 14.79
N LYS A 6 -40.04 6.90 14.11
CA LYS A 6 -38.64 6.41 14.12
C LYS A 6 -37.77 6.97 15.25
N ARG A 7 -38.34 7.80 16.13
CA ARG A 7 -37.59 8.52 17.19
C ARG A 7 -37.78 7.97 18.60
N ARG A 8 -38.53 6.88 18.77
CA ARG A 8 -38.65 6.17 20.04
C ARG A 8 -38.34 4.70 19.80
N GLU A 9 -37.64 4.09 20.76
CA GLU A 9 -37.28 2.67 20.88
C GLU A 9 -35.93 2.25 20.28
N GLY A 10 -34.90 2.38 21.13
CA GLY A 10 -33.72 1.53 21.06
C GLY A 10 -34.03 0.19 21.74
N ASN A 11 -34.40 -0.81 20.94
CA ASN A 11 -34.14 -2.23 21.18
C ASN A 11 -34.53 -2.99 19.91
N LYS A 12 -33.57 -3.71 19.30
CA LYS A 12 -33.84 -4.51 18.10
C LYS A 12 -34.50 -5.83 18.51
N PRO A 13 -35.69 -6.17 18.02
CA PRO A 13 -36.25 -7.50 18.26
C PRO A 13 -35.47 -8.54 17.44
N HIS A 14 -35.13 -9.65 18.10
CA HIS A 14 -34.67 -10.88 17.45
C HIS A 14 -35.91 -11.73 17.20
N ASN A 15 -36.35 -11.79 15.93
CA ASN A 15 -37.21 -12.80 15.30
C ASN A 15 -38.41 -12.19 14.53
N VAL A 16 -38.50 -12.58 13.26
CA VAL A 16 -39.48 -12.15 12.25
C VAL A 16 -40.92 -12.53 12.62
N THR A 17 -41.11 -13.55 13.48
CA THR A 17 -42.43 -14.04 13.88
C THR A 17 -43.23 -13.03 14.73
N GLN A 18 -42.57 -12.14 15.48
CA GLN A 18 -43.27 -11.13 16.30
C GLN A 18 -43.80 -9.95 15.47
N VAL A 19 -43.22 -9.67 14.31
CA VAL A 19 -43.68 -8.59 13.42
C VAL A 19 -45.00 -8.96 12.76
N ILE A 20 -45.23 -10.25 12.48
CA ILE A 20 -46.44 -10.72 11.81
C ILE A 20 -47.62 -10.71 12.78
N SER A 21 -47.41 -11.06 14.05
CA SER A 21 -48.50 -11.07 15.06
C SER A 21 -49.02 -9.68 15.42
N ALA A 22 -48.25 -8.61 15.19
CA ALA A 22 -48.66 -7.23 15.46
C ALA A 22 -49.53 -6.62 14.34
N LEU A 23 -49.59 -7.27 13.17
CA LEU A 23 -50.37 -6.80 12.02
C LEU A 23 -51.81 -7.35 11.98
N GLU A 24 -52.18 -8.25 12.90
CA GLU A 24 -53.49 -8.94 12.90
C GLU A 24 -54.44 -8.48 14.02
N ALA A 25 -54.15 -7.39 14.75
CA ALA A 25 -55.08 -6.87 15.76
C ALA A 25 -56.25 -6.09 15.11
N PRO A 26 -57.53 -6.37 15.44
CA PRO A 26 -58.67 -5.69 14.82
C PRO A 26 -58.85 -4.26 15.36
N LEU A 27 -58.98 -3.31 14.43
CA LEU A 27 -59.24 -1.89 14.65
C LEU A 27 -60.75 -1.62 14.78
N ASP A 28 -61.36 -2.01 15.90
CA ASP A 28 -62.77 -1.69 16.23
C ASP A 28 -62.88 -0.71 17.40
N ARG A 29 -62.36 0.51 17.21
CA ARG A 29 -62.80 1.66 18.01
C ARG A 29 -63.01 2.89 17.12
N PRO A 30 -64.24 3.42 17.00
CA PRO A 30 -64.44 4.70 16.34
C PRO A 30 -63.78 5.78 17.19
N MET A 31 -62.81 6.50 16.62
CA MET A 31 -62.38 7.78 17.15
C MET A 31 -63.49 8.79 16.84
N GLU A 32 -64.33 9.10 17.81
CA GLU A 32 -65.13 10.33 17.77
C GLU A 32 -64.16 11.51 17.85
N VAL A 33 -63.87 12.09 16.68
CA VAL A 33 -63.19 13.39 16.60
C VAL A 33 -64.28 14.44 16.74
N ASP A 34 -64.23 15.19 17.84
CA ASP A 34 -65.07 16.36 18.05
C ASP A 34 -64.70 17.42 17.00
N LEU A 35 -65.48 17.43 15.92
CA LEU A 35 -65.23 18.24 14.74
C LEU A 35 -65.32 19.73 15.07
N ASP A 36 -66.15 20.10 16.05
CA ASP A 36 -66.35 21.48 16.46
C ASP A 36 -65.11 22.00 17.22
N GLN A 37 -64.48 21.14 18.03
CA GLN A 37 -63.22 21.48 18.70
C GLN A 37 -62.07 21.64 17.70
N LEU A 38 -62.02 20.80 16.66
CA LEU A 38 -61.02 20.90 15.60
C LEU A 38 -61.21 22.17 14.78
N LEU A 39 -62.45 22.50 14.43
CA LEU A 39 -62.77 23.71 13.66
C LEU A 39 -62.52 24.98 14.47
N SER A 40 -62.80 24.98 15.78
CA SER A 40 -62.43 26.08 16.68
C SER A 40 -60.91 26.27 16.76
N SER A 41 -60.16 25.17 16.89
CA SER A 41 -58.69 25.22 16.91
C SER A 41 -58.08 25.75 15.61
N ILE A 42 -58.69 25.46 14.46
CA ILE A 42 -58.25 25.98 13.16
C ILE A 42 -58.60 27.47 13.06
N GLY A 43 -59.79 27.88 13.54
CA GLY A 43 -60.18 29.28 13.61
C GLY A 43 -59.23 30.13 14.45
N ASP A 44 -58.87 29.64 15.64
CA ASP A 44 -57.94 30.33 16.55
C ASP A 44 -56.52 30.42 15.97
N ALA A 45 -56.06 29.39 15.25
CA ALA A 45 -54.77 29.39 14.59
C ALA A 45 -54.71 30.38 13.41
N LEU A 46 -55.78 30.49 12.63
CA LEU A 46 -55.87 31.44 11.52
C LEU A 46 -55.99 32.89 12.00
N ALA A 47 -56.72 33.14 13.10
CA ALA A 47 -56.81 34.47 13.71
C ALA A 47 -55.47 34.92 14.34
N ALA A 48 -54.66 33.99 14.83
CA ALA A 48 -53.31 34.28 15.33
C ALA A 48 -52.32 34.64 14.20
N ASP A 49 -52.50 34.07 12.99
CA ASP A 49 -51.67 34.35 11.82
C ASP A 49 -51.98 35.72 11.17
N GLU A 50 -53.23 36.20 11.26
CA GLU A 50 -53.60 37.53 10.72
C GLU A 50 -52.96 38.71 11.50
N GLN A 51 -52.53 38.51 12.74
CA GLN A 51 -51.89 39.56 13.54
C GLN A 51 -50.37 39.68 13.33
N ASP A 52 -49.73 38.73 12.65
CA ASP A 52 -48.28 38.75 12.42
C ASP A 52 -47.92 39.24 11.00
N VAL A 53 -48.00 40.57 10.81
CA VAL A 53 -47.63 41.26 9.54
C VAL A 53 -46.15 41.04 9.15
N ARG A 54 -45.32 40.41 10.00
CA ARG A 54 -43.94 40.03 9.66
C ARG A 54 -43.83 38.69 8.94
N ALA A 55 -44.81 37.79 9.06
CA ALA A 55 -44.78 36.48 8.41
C ALA A 55 -44.93 36.57 6.88
N THR A 56 -45.70 37.56 6.37
CA THR A 56 -45.97 37.73 4.94
C THR A 56 -44.75 38.19 4.12
N ARG A 57 -43.77 38.89 4.72
CA ARG A 57 -42.55 39.31 4.02
C ARG A 57 -41.55 38.18 3.79
N PHE A 58 -41.47 37.24 4.74
CA PHE A 58 -40.57 36.09 4.60
C PHE A 58 -41.10 35.13 3.52
N ASP A 59 -42.43 34.97 3.48
CA ASP A 59 -43.09 34.10 2.50
C ASP A 59 -42.98 34.65 1.07
N GLU A 60 -43.09 35.97 0.88
CA GLU A 60 -42.92 36.58 -0.45
C GLU A 60 -41.48 36.42 -0.99
N THR A 61 -40.46 36.54 -0.13
CA THR A 61 -39.06 36.29 -0.56
C THR A 61 -38.79 34.82 -0.88
N PHE A 62 -39.43 33.89 -0.15
CA PHE A 62 -39.35 32.47 -0.44
C PHE A 62 -40.08 32.12 -1.74
N ARG A 63 -41.26 32.70 -1.97
CA ARG A 63 -42.03 32.57 -3.21
C ARG A 63 -41.25 33.08 -4.41
N ILE A 64 -40.71 34.30 -4.35
CA ILE A 64 -39.88 34.88 -5.42
C ILE A 64 -38.62 34.03 -5.68
N ARG A 65 -37.98 33.51 -4.63
CA ARG A 65 -36.80 32.63 -4.78
C ARG A 65 -37.19 31.30 -5.44
N THR A 66 -38.33 30.74 -5.06
CA THR A 66 -38.86 29.50 -5.63
C THR A 66 -39.25 29.70 -7.09
N GLU A 67 -39.93 30.79 -7.43
CA GLU A 67 -40.29 31.14 -8.82
C GLU A 67 -39.05 31.35 -9.69
N ARG A 68 -38.02 32.07 -9.19
CA ARG A 68 -36.74 32.22 -9.91
C ARG A 68 -36.03 30.89 -10.12
N TYR A 69 -36.02 30.04 -9.09
CA TYR A 69 -35.44 28.71 -9.16
C TYR A 69 -36.18 27.82 -10.18
N LEU A 70 -37.50 27.86 -10.19
CA LEU A 70 -38.33 27.11 -11.13
C LEU A 70 -38.15 27.62 -12.57
N ALA A 71 -38.11 28.94 -12.76
CA ALA A 71 -37.82 29.55 -14.05
C ALA A 71 -36.41 29.18 -14.56
N GLN A 72 -35.41 29.10 -13.67
CA GLN A 72 -34.07 28.65 -14.00
C GLN A 72 -34.03 27.16 -14.35
N LEU A 73 -34.79 26.32 -13.64
CA LEU A 73 -34.97 24.90 -13.97
C LEU A 73 -35.57 24.70 -15.35
N CYS A 74 -36.66 25.43 -15.66
CA CYS A 74 -37.29 25.38 -16.97
C CYS A 74 -36.33 25.82 -18.08
N ARG A 75 -35.53 26.88 -17.85
CA ARG A 75 -34.52 27.34 -18.81
C ARG A 75 -33.37 26.36 -19.02
N MET A 76 -32.90 25.68 -17.98
CA MET A 76 -31.77 24.74 -18.08
C MET A 76 -32.18 23.38 -18.65
N ASN A 77 -33.46 23.01 -18.57
CA ASN A 77 -33.95 21.75 -19.11
C ASN A 77 -35.34 21.92 -19.75
N PRO A 78 -35.44 22.63 -20.88
CA PRO A 78 -36.73 22.90 -21.52
C PRO A 78 -37.42 21.58 -21.93
N ALA A 79 -36.67 20.54 -22.28
CA ALA A 79 -37.22 19.22 -22.62
C ALA A 79 -37.94 18.51 -21.45
N ALA A 80 -37.74 18.94 -20.20
CA ALA A 80 -38.44 18.38 -19.04
C ALA A 80 -39.72 19.14 -18.66
N PHE A 81 -39.89 20.39 -19.13
CA PHE A 81 -40.97 21.28 -18.69
C PHE A 81 -41.81 21.85 -19.83
N GLU A 82 -41.33 21.79 -21.08
CA GLU A 82 -42.04 22.24 -22.27
C GLU A 82 -42.32 21.04 -23.18
N GLU A 83 -43.60 20.83 -23.50
CA GLU A 83 -44.06 19.67 -24.28
C GLU A 83 -43.47 19.63 -25.69
N VAL A 84 -43.29 20.78 -26.34
CA VAL A 84 -42.68 20.89 -27.67
C VAL A 84 -41.20 20.49 -27.64
N SER A 85 -40.47 20.97 -26.64
CA SER A 85 -39.05 20.65 -26.42
C SER A 85 -38.87 19.18 -26.04
N ALA A 86 -39.79 18.61 -25.26
CA ALA A 86 -39.83 17.19 -24.92
C ALA A 86 -40.07 16.31 -26.17
N ALA A 87 -41.06 16.68 -27.00
CA ALA A 87 -41.38 15.97 -28.24
C ALA A 87 -40.22 16.01 -29.25
N GLN A 88 -39.52 17.15 -29.36
CA GLN A 88 -38.34 17.28 -30.22
C GLN A 88 -37.17 16.42 -29.71
N ALA A 89 -36.89 16.45 -28.41
CA ALA A 89 -35.85 15.61 -27.80
C ALA A 89 -36.16 14.10 -27.97
N GLU A 90 -37.44 13.71 -27.87
CA GLU A 90 -37.88 12.35 -28.12
C GLU A 90 -37.73 11.95 -29.61
N ALA A 91 -38.07 12.85 -30.54
CA ALA A 91 -37.88 12.62 -31.97
C ALA A 91 -36.39 12.46 -32.34
N ASP A 92 -35.53 13.31 -31.78
CA ASP A 92 -34.08 13.24 -31.97
C ASP A 92 -33.50 11.95 -31.39
N TYR A 93 -33.97 11.54 -30.20
CA TYR A 93 -33.62 10.27 -29.59
C TYR A 93 -34.03 9.07 -30.47
N ARG A 94 -35.28 9.03 -30.94
CA ARG A 94 -35.77 7.97 -31.84
C ARG A 94 -34.92 7.90 -33.12
N SER A 95 -34.57 9.05 -33.71
CA SER A 95 -33.71 9.11 -34.89
C SER A 95 -32.30 8.57 -34.63
N SER A 96 -31.73 8.84 -33.45
CA SER A 96 -30.39 8.40 -33.07
C SER A 96 -30.35 6.90 -32.78
N VAL A 97 -31.38 6.37 -32.11
CA VAL A 97 -31.56 4.93 -31.87
C VAL A 97 -31.68 4.17 -33.18
N GLU A 98 -32.46 4.66 -34.15
CA GLU A 98 -32.58 4.00 -35.45
C GLU A 98 -31.26 4.03 -36.24
N ARG A 99 -30.49 5.13 -36.18
CA ARG A 99 -29.13 5.19 -36.75
C ARG A 99 -28.17 4.20 -36.08
N ALA A 100 -28.20 4.08 -34.76
CA ALA A 100 -27.37 3.15 -34.02
C ALA A 100 -27.74 1.69 -34.32
N LYS A 101 -29.04 1.36 -34.39
CA LYS A 101 -29.55 0.04 -34.81
C LYS A 101 -29.13 -0.30 -36.23
N LEU A 102 -29.26 0.63 -37.18
CA LEU A 102 -28.82 0.43 -38.56
C LEU A 102 -27.32 0.12 -38.63
N ARG A 103 -26.51 0.86 -37.87
CA ARG A 103 -25.06 0.62 -37.78
C ARG A 103 -24.72 -0.74 -37.15
N LEU A 104 -25.47 -1.16 -36.14
CA LEU A 104 -25.33 -2.49 -35.54
C LEU A 104 -25.70 -3.60 -36.53
N ARG A 105 -26.78 -3.44 -37.31
CA ARG A 105 -27.18 -4.37 -38.38
C ARG A 105 -26.14 -4.45 -39.50
N GLN A 106 -25.56 -3.31 -39.91
CA GLN A 106 -24.45 -3.26 -40.87
C GLN A 106 -23.18 -3.96 -40.34
N LEU A 107 -22.93 -3.88 -39.03
CA LEU A 107 -21.81 -4.58 -38.40
C LEU A 107 -22.06 -6.10 -38.31
N HIS A 108 -23.30 -6.52 -38.05
CA HIS A 108 -23.71 -7.93 -38.03
C HIS A 108 -23.93 -8.57 -39.41
N GLY A 109 -23.83 -7.80 -40.50
CA GLY A 109 -23.97 -8.33 -41.86
C GLY A 109 -25.42 -8.63 -42.29
N GLU A 110 -26.42 -8.08 -41.59
CA GLU A 110 -27.84 -8.31 -41.89
C GLU A 110 -28.39 -7.44 -43.05
N VAL A 111 -27.55 -6.60 -43.67
CA VAL A 111 -27.93 -5.84 -44.86
C VAL A 111 -27.69 -6.71 -46.10
N ALA A 112 -28.74 -7.42 -46.50
CA ALA A 112 -28.97 -8.16 -47.74
C ALA A 112 -27.78 -8.31 -48.71
N GLY A 113 -27.17 -9.51 -48.72
CA GLY A 113 -26.71 -10.12 -49.97
C GLY A 113 -25.28 -10.63 -50.08
N GLU A 114 -24.36 -10.28 -49.17
CA GLU A 114 -22.99 -10.81 -49.25
C GLU A 114 -22.49 -11.39 -47.91
N PRO A 115 -22.14 -12.68 -47.86
CA PRO A 115 -21.57 -13.29 -46.66
C PRO A 115 -20.10 -12.87 -46.52
N LEU A 116 -19.83 -11.80 -45.77
CA LEU A 116 -18.46 -11.48 -45.36
C LEU A 116 -18.09 -12.20 -44.06
N THR A 117 -17.00 -12.95 -44.18
CA THR A 117 -16.28 -13.67 -43.13
C THR A 117 -16.14 -12.85 -41.84
N SER A 118 -16.52 -13.46 -40.74
CA SER A 118 -16.54 -12.92 -39.37
C SER A 118 -15.14 -12.69 -38.76
N ALA A 119 -14.10 -12.59 -39.56
CA ALA A 119 -12.71 -12.41 -39.13
C ALA A 119 -12.14 -11.11 -39.69
N GLY A 120 -12.39 -9.97 -39.02
CA GLY A 120 -11.66 -8.74 -39.36
C GLY A 120 -12.19 -7.40 -38.86
N LYS A 121 -13.40 -7.29 -38.30
CA LYS A 121 -13.86 -5.99 -37.79
C LYS A 121 -13.37 -5.77 -36.35
N PRO A 122 -12.70 -4.65 -36.04
CA PRO A 122 -12.11 -4.43 -34.72
C PRO A 122 -13.22 -4.23 -33.69
N ARG A 123 -13.18 -5.02 -32.60
CA ARG A 123 -14.06 -4.99 -31.40
C ARG A 123 -14.46 -3.56 -30.96
N SER A 124 -13.55 -2.60 -31.13
CA SER A 124 -13.76 -1.17 -30.89
C SER A 124 -14.98 -0.54 -31.59
N GLN A 125 -15.39 -1.01 -32.78
CA GLN A 125 -16.55 -0.44 -33.49
C GLN A 125 -17.87 -0.93 -32.90
N TYR A 126 -17.90 -2.17 -32.41
CA TYR A 126 -19.04 -2.74 -31.70
C TYR A 126 -19.23 -2.05 -30.36
N ASP A 127 -18.14 -1.89 -29.60
CA ASP A 127 -18.15 -1.19 -28.32
C ASP A 127 -18.61 0.27 -28.50
N LYS A 128 -18.17 0.96 -29.57
CA LYS A 128 -18.67 2.31 -29.90
C LYS A 128 -20.17 2.36 -30.20
N ALA A 129 -20.71 1.37 -30.91
CA ALA A 129 -22.15 1.31 -31.22
C ALA A 129 -22.98 1.03 -29.95
N VAL A 130 -22.51 0.14 -29.08
CA VAL A 130 -23.14 -0.17 -27.78
C VAL A 130 -23.07 1.04 -26.84
N VAL A 131 -21.93 1.74 -26.78
CA VAL A 131 -21.78 2.98 -25.99
C VAL A 131 -22.70 4.07 -26.51
N MET A 132 -22.86 4.26 -27.83
CA MET A 132 -23.83 5.22 -28.37
C MET A 132 -25.29 4.87 -27.99
N LEU A 133 -25.65 3.58 -27.97
CA LEU A 133 -26.95 3.11 -27.50
C LEU A 133 -27.15 3.33 -25.99
N GLN A 134 -26.10 3.20 -25.18
CA GLN A 134 -26.15 3.39 -23.73
C GLN A 134 -26.15 4.88 -23.33
N ALA A 135 -25.35 5.71 -24.01
CA ALA A 135 -25.22 7.15 -23.79
C ALA A 135 -26.51 7.93 -24.10
N HIS A 136 -27.42 7.32 -24.87
CA HIS A 136 -28.67 7.95 -25.25
C HIS A 136 -29.88 7.46 -24.45
N ARG A 137 -29.71 6.58 -23.45
CA ARG A 137 -30.84 6.27 -22.55
C ARG A 137 -31.41 7.59 -22.00
N PRO A 138 -32.71 7.87 -22.15
CA PRO A 138 -33.32 9.10 -21.66
C PRO A 138 -33.41 9.01 -20.14
N PHE A 139 -32.27 9.16 -19.47
CA PHE A 139 -32.24 9.52 -18.08
C PHE A 139 -32.49 11.03 -18.06
N PHE A 140 -33.66 11.41 -17.54
CA PHE A 140 -33.81 12.70 -16.89
C PHE A 140 -32.80 12.74 -15.73
N LEU A 141 -31.53 13.02 -16.05
CA LEU A 141 -30.57 13.39 -15.02
C LEU A 141 -31.06 14.75 -14.51
N PRO A 142 -31.49 14.84 -13.24
CA PRO A 142 -31.89 16.12 -12.68
C PRO A 142 -30.71 17.08 -12.87
N PRO A 143 -30.96 18.32 -13.33
CA PRO A 143 -29.90 19.28 -13.56
C PRO A 143 -28.99 19.34 -12.33
N VAL A 144 -27.68 19.20 -12.55
CA VAL A 144 -26.69 19.33 -11.47
C VAL A 144 -26.63 20.80 -11.10
N MET A 145 -27.55 21.21 -10.22
CA MET A 145 -27.56 22.52 -9.62
C MET A 145 -26.25 22.70 -8.87
N GLN A 146 -25.46 23.70 -9.24
CA GLN A 146 -24.43 24.21 -8.35
C GLN A 146 -25.16 24.73 -7.11
N ARG A 147 -25.09 23.95 -6.03
CA ARG A 147 -25.72 24.31 -4.77
C ARG A 147 -25.02 25.60 -4.31
N GLU A 148 -25.70 26.74 -4.42
CA GLU A 148 -25.23 27.99 -3.82
C GLU A 148 -24.88 27.66 -2.38
N VAL A 149 -23.58 27.75 -2.04
CA VAL A 149 -23.12 27.54 -0.68
C VAL A 149 -23.77 28.67 0.11
N PRO A 150 -24.74 28.39 1.00
CA PRO A 150 -25.36 29.45 1.77
C PRO A 150 -24.24 30.16 2.52
N GLU A 151 -24.05 31.44 2.20
CA GLU A 151 -23.09 32.30 2.86
C GLU A 151 -23.45 32.26 4.34
N ARG A 152 -22.67 31.51 5.13
CA ARG A 152 -22.94 31.37 6.55
C ARG A 152 -22.83 32.77 7.12
N ALA A 153 -23.93 33.24 7.73
CA ALA A 153 -23.93 34.49 8.47
C ALA A 153 -22.66 34.56 9.33
N PRO A 154 -21.87 35.64 9.26
CA PRO A 154 -20.61 35.75 9.97
C PRO A 154 -20.89 35.45 11.44
N VAL A 155 -20.30 34.36 11.94
CA VAL A 155 -20.44 33.96 13.33
C VAL A 155 -19.90 35.13 14.14
N PRO A 156 -20.71 35.80 14.99
CA PRO A 156 -20.22 36.90 15.80
C PRO A 156 -18.98 36.42 16.56
N PRO A 157 -17.89 37.21 16.62
CA PRO A 157 -16.73 36.83 17.41
C PRO A 157 -17.23 36.61 18.83
N MET A 158 -17.17 35.36 19.30
CA MET A 158 -17.55 34.99 20.66
C MET A 158 -16.53 35.57 21.64
N ILE A 159 -16.66 36.86 21.89
CA ILE A 159 -15.93 37.59 22.91
C ILE A 159 -16.64 37.28 24.24
N GLY A 160 -16.03 36.43 25.07
CA GLY A 160 -16.35 36.38 26.51
C GLY A 160 -17.10 35.15 27.05
N GLY A 161 -17.17 34.03 26.33
CA GLY A 161 -17.84 32.81 26.81
C GLY A 161 -16.93 31.92 27.68
N ARG A 162 -17.26 31.80 28.97
CA ARG A 162 -16.64 30.94 29.99
C ARG A 162 -16.17 29.57 29.47
N GLY A 163 -14.86 29.33 29.53
CA GLY A 163 -14.21 28.05 29.88
C GLY A 163 -14.79 26.73 29.36
N SER A 164 -15.35 26.64 28.15
CA SER A 164 -15.69 25.34 27.57
C SER A 164 -14.38 24.62 27.24
N SER A 165 -13.95 23.75 28.15
CA SER A 165 -12.85 22.83 27.89
C SER A 165 -13.21 22.05 26.63
N ARG A 166 -12.49 22.30 25.53
CA ARG A 166 -12.60 21.44 24.35
C ARG A 166 -12.45 20.00 24.84
N PRO A 167 -13.32 19.07 24.39
CA PRO A 167 -13.19 17.68 24.79
C PRO A 167 -11.75 17.22 24.49
N PRO A 168 -11.16 16.38 25.36
CA PRO A 168 -9.82 15.85 25.13
C PRO A 168 -9.79 15.20 23.74
N TRP A 169 -8.69 15.45 23.01
CA TRP A 169 -8.53 14.93 21.67
C TRP A 169 -8.57 13.39 21.68
N ASP A 170 -9.36 12.81 20.78
CA ASP A 170 -9.54 11.36 20.64
C ASP A 170 -9.26 10.94 19.20
N VAL A 171 -8.29 10.03 19.04
CA VAL A 171 -7.92 9.46 17.73
C VAL A 171 -9.11 8.81 17.03
N TYR A 172 -10.07 8.26 17.77
CA TYR A 172 -11.24 7.59 17.21
C TYR A 172 -12.33 8.55 16.70
N ALA A 173 -12.32 9.79 17.19
CA ALA A 173 -13.14 10.88 16.66
C ALA A 173 -12.44 11.67 15.56
N SER A 174 -11.10 11.59 15.48
CA SER A 174 -10.24 12.33 14.53
C SER A 174 -10.37 11.87 13.07
N ILE A 175 -9.69 12.56 12.15
CA ILE A 175 -9.53 12.15 10.74
C ILE A 175 -8.92 10.75 10.57
N PHE A 176 -8.11 10.27 11.53
CA PHE A 176 -7.43 8.98 11.44
C PHE A 176 -8.38 7.78 11.60
N ARG A 177 -9.62 8.02 12.06
CA ARG A 177 -10.67 6.99 12.17
C ARG A 177 -10.97 6.27 10.86
N GLU A 178 -10.66 6.90 9.72
CA GLU A 178 -10.82 6.30 8.39
C GLU A 178 -10.01 5.01 8.21
N ARG A 179 -8.94 4.80 9.00
CA ARG A 179 -8.16 3.55 9.01
C ARG A 179 -8.94 2.34 9.54
N LYS A 180 -10.01 2.54 10.31
CA LYS A 180 -10.92 1.47 10.78
C LYS A 180 -11.60 0.69 9.64
N ARG A 181 -11.53 1.19 8.41
CA ARG A 181 -12.07 0.48 7.23
C ARG A 181 -11.23 -0.74 6.83
N GLY A 182 -9.98 -0.85 7.29
CA GLY A 182 -9.11 -1.99 7.03
C GLY A 182 -9.50 -3.25 7.81
N ASP A 183 -8.75 -4.34 7.59
CA ASP A 183 -9.02 -5.66 8.17
C ASP A 183 -8.93 -5.65 9.71
N ALA A 184 -8.08 -4.79 10.27
CA ALA A 184 -7.93 -4.63 11.72
C ALA A 184 -9.18 -4.08 12.42
N ARG A 185 -10.10 -3.43 11.67
CA ARG A 185 -11.26 -2.69 12.21
C ARG A 185 -10.90 -1.65 13.28
N ASP A 186 -9.65 -1.20 13.27
CA ASP A 186 -9.06 -0.30 14.25
C ASP A 186 -8.15 0.72 13.53
N VAL A 187 -7.71 1.76 14.24
CA VAL A 187 -6.73 2.73 13.74
C VAL A 187 -5.29 2.21 13.86
N TYR A 188 -5.09 1.09 14.58
CA TYR A 188 -3.83 0.37 14.73
C TYR A 188 -3.95 -1.05 14.19
N ASP A 189 -2.83 -1.65 13.83
CA ASP A 189 -2.80 -3.10 13.66
C ASP A 189 -2.87 -3.75 15.05
N ASN A 190 -3.82 -4.63 15.29
CA ASN A 190 -4.02 -5.30 16.58
C ASN A 190 -3.69 -6.80 16.52
N ASP A 191 -3.58 -7.44 17.66
CA ASP A 191 -3.19 -8.86 17.74
C ASP A 191 -4.19 -9.77 17.02
N ALA A 192 -5.48 -9.36 16.95
CA ALA A 192 -6.50 -10.13 16.25
C ALA A 192 -6.25 -10.22 14.74
N VAL A 193 -5.91 -9.10 14.08
CA VAL A 193 -5.60 -9.12 12.64
C VAL A 193 -4.29 -9.84 12.35
N LEU A 194 -3.29 -9.73 13.24
CA LEU A 194 -2.03 -10.46 13.12
C LEU A 194 -2.24 -11.97 13.29
N ALA A 195 -3.06 -12.39 14.26
CA ALA A 195 -3.41 -13.79 14.46
C ALA A 195 -4.21 -14.36 13.28
N ALA A 196 -5.13 -13.57 12.71
CA ALA A 196 -5.88 -13.96 11.51
C ALA A 196 -4.95 -14.13 10.30
N GLN A 197 -4.02 -13.19 10.10
CA GLN A 197 -3.02 -13.26 9.04
C GLN A 197 -2.13 -14.51 9.21
N PHE A 198 -1.59 -14.73 10.41
CA PHE A 198 -0.78 -15.92 10.71
C PHE A 198 -1.55 -17.22 10.52
N HIS A 199 -2.81 -17.28 10.96
CA HIS A 199 -3.62 -18.47 10.78
C HIS A 199 -3.80 -18.84 9.31
N LEU A 200 -4.04 -17.84 8.46
CA LEU A 200 -4.16 -18.05 7.01
C LEU A 200 -2.82 -18.53 6.42
N ASP A 201 -1.71 -17.87 6.77
CA ASP A 201 -0.38 -18.29 6.30
C ASP A 201 -0.06 -19.73 6.71
N TRP A 202 -0.28 -20.07 7.98
CA TRP A 202 -0.05 -21.41 8.49
C TRP A 202 -0.93 -22.46 7.79
N SER A 203 -2.20 -22.13 7.51
CA SER A 203 -3.10 -23.02 6.78
C SER A 203 -2.60 -23.36 5.38
N ARG A 204 -1.93 -22.41 4.71
CA ARG A 204 -1.29 -22.62 3.40
C ARG A 204 -0.05 -23.50 3.54
N THR A 205 0.76 -23.27 4.58
CA THR A 205 1.96 -24.07 4.86
C THR A 205 1.63 -25.54 5.12
N VAL A 206 0.65 -25.84 5.99
CA VAL A 206 0.32 -27.24 6.36
C VAL A 206 -0.47 -27.99 5.29
N THR A 207 -1.03 -27.31 4.28
CA THR A 207 -1.64 -27.97 3.13
C THR A 207 -0.60 -28.66 2.23
N LYS A 208 0.67 -28.26 2.30
CA LYS A 208 1.76 -28.89 1.52
C LYS A 208 2.18 -30.23 2.12
N MET A 209 1.96 -31.32 1.39
CA MET A 209 2.29 -32.68 1.82
C MET A 209 3.79 -32.88 2.05
N LEU A 210 4.66 -32.22 1.28
CA LEU A 210 6.11 -32.27 1.44
C LEU A 210 6.56 -31.61 2.75
N PHE A 211 5.85 -30.59 3.22
CA PHE A 211 6.13 -29.98 4.51
C PHE A 211 5.72 -30.93 5.65
N MET A 212 4.50 -31.47 5.61
CA MET A 212 4.03 -32.45 6.60
C MET A 212 4.93 -33.70 6.67
N LYS A 213 5.37 -34.22 5.52
CA LYS A 213 6.29 -35.37 5.43
C LYS A 213 7.66 -35.06 6.02
N LEU A 214 8.14 -33.83 5.90
CA LEU A 214 9.39 -33.41 6.52
C LEU A 214 9.26 -33.48 8.04
N VAL A 215 8.21 -32.87 8.62
CA VAL A 215 7.96 -32.89 10.07
C VAL A 215 7.85 -34.33 10.56
N ALA A 216 7.07 -35.18 9.88
CA ALA A 216 6.90 -36.58 10.26
C ALA A 216 8.20 -37.42 10.20
N ARG A 217 9.17 -37.03 9.35
CA ARG A 217 10.41 -37.77 9.15
C ARG A 217 11.53 -37.33 10.08
N GLU A 218 11.69 -36.03 10.25
CA GLU A 218 12.83 -35.44 10.98
C GLU A 218 12.56 -35.34 12.49
N ASP A 219 11.31 -35.19 12.90
CA ASP A 219 10.95 -35.12 14.32
C ASP A 219 11.01 -36.50 14.99
N LEU A 220 11.78 -36.64 16.07
CA LEU A 220 11.94 -37.92 16.78
C LEU A 220 10.68 -38.35 17.54
N GLY A 221 9.88 -37.38 18.01
CA GLY A 221 8.62 -37.61 18.71
C GLY A 221 7.53 -38.17 17.80
N VAL A 222 7.59 -37.86 16.50
CA VAL A 222 6.69 -38.38 15.46
C VAL A 222 7.26 -39.63 14.78
N ARG A 223 8.57 -39.67 14.54
CA ARG A 223 9.23 -40.76 13.80
C ARG A 223 9.03 -42.11 14.50
N GLY A 224 8.48 -43.08 13.77
CA GLY A 224 8.24 -44.43 14.27
C GLY A 224 6.94 -44.59 15.07
N LYS A 225 6.23 -43.49 15.38
CA LYS A 225 4.84 -43.56 15.85
C LYS A 225 3.92 -43.46 14.63
N SER A 226 3.19 -44.51 14.31
CA SER A 226 2.25 -44.58 13.18
C SER A 226 0.94 -43.79 13.43
N GLY A 227 1.03 -42.66 14.14
CA GLY A 227 -0.13 -41.88 14.56
C GLY A 227 -0.21 -40.54 13.86
N ARG A 228 -1.26 -40.33 13.05
CA ARG A 228 -1.68 -39.01 12.55
C ARG A 228 -1.78 -37.98 13.70
N GLN A 229 -2.21 -38.42 14.88
CA GLN A 229 -2.31 -37.59 16.08
C GLN A 229 -0.96 -37.03 16.54
N ALA A 230 0.13 -37.83 16.48
CA ALA A 230 1.45 -37.35 16.88
C ALA A 230 1.95 -36.24 15.94
N LEU A 231 1.71 -36.39 14.63
CA LEU A 231 2.02 -35.35 13.65
C LEU A 231 1.17 -34.09 13.85
N GLU A 232 -0.14 -34.23 14.09
CA GLU A 232 -1.03 -33.09 14.34
C GLU A 232 -0.66 -32.33 15.63
N GLN A 233 -0.23 -33.05 16.67
CA GLN A 233 0.31 -32.45 17.88
C GLN A 233 1.59 -31.66 17.57
N GLU A 234 2.57 -32.27 16.90
CA GLU A 234 3.83 -31.60 16.58
C GLU A 234 3.62 -30.36 15.70
N LEU A 235 2.75 -30.45 14.70
CA LEU A 235 2.38 -29.29 13.88
C LEU A 235 1.72 -28.18 14.71
N THR A 236 0.97 -28.52 15.75
CA THR A 236 0.37 -27.54 16.67
C THR A 236 1.45 -26.86 17.53
N GLU A 237 2.46 -27.60 17.97
CA GLU A 237 3.57 -27.07 18.76
C GLU A 237 4.48 -26.16 17.92
N VAL A 238 4.84 -26.58 16.69
CA VAL A 238 5.55 -25.73 15.71
C VAL A 238 4.76 -24.47 15.39
N ARG A 239 3.44 -24.59 15.16
CA ARG A 239 2.55 -23.44 14.95
C ARG A 239 2.62 -22.47 16.13
N SER A 240 2.57 -22.98 17.36
CA SER A 240 2.62 -22.14 18.56
C SER A 240 3.97 -21.42 18.68
N ALA A 241 5.08 -22.09 18.37
CA ALA A 241 6.41 -21.48 18.35
C ALA A 241 6.55 -20.35 17.32
N LEU A 242 5.97 -20.50 16.13
CA LEU A 242 5.94 -19.42 15.13
C LEU A 242 4.99 -18.28 15.55
N ALA A 243 3.83 -18.60 16.12
CA ALA A 243 2.83 -17.60 16.53
C ALA A 243 3.40 -16.60 17.55
N GLU A 244 4.17 -17.08 18.52
CA GLU A 244 4.85 -16.25 19.54
C GLU A 244 5.77 -15.19 18.91
N HIS A 245 6.34 -15.50 17.74
CA HIS A 245 7.30 -14.65 17.05
C HIS A 245 6.77 -14.08 15.73
N PHE A 246 5.46 -14.18 15.45
CA PHE A 246 4.91 -13.80 14.15
C PHE A 246 5.14 -12.33 13.78
N GLY A 247 5.07 -11.43 14.76
CA GLY A 247 5.40 -10.01 14.55
C GLY A 247 6.84 -9.80 14.04
N LEU A 248 7.80 -10.56 14.59
CA LEU A 248 9.20 -10.53 14.17
C LEU A 248 9.38 -11.12 12.76
N ILE A 249 8.74 -12.26 12.49
CA ILE A 249 8.77 -12.93 11.17
C ILE A 249 8.24 -11.98 10.10
N ARG A 250 7.11 -11.31 10.36
CA ARG A 250 6.50 -10.34 9.44
C ARG A 250 7.42 -9.16 9.18
N SER A 251 7.97 -8.53 10.22
CA SER A 251 8.87 -7.38 10.04
C SER A 251 10.17 -7.77 9.31
N ALA A 252 10.72 -8.95 9.58
CA ALA A 252 11.86 -9.49 8.84
C ALA A 252 11.51 -9.70 7.37
N PHE A 253 10.40 -10.40 7.07
CA PHE A 253 9.95 -10.61 5.69
C PHE A 253 9.77 -9.28 4.95
N SER A 254 9.07 -8.31 5.54
CA SER A 254 8.87 -6.99 4.95
C SER A 254 10.20 -6.30 4.64
N TYR A 255 11.16 -6.29 5.58
CA TYR A 255 12.47 -5.66 5.36
C TYR A 255 13.27 -6.35 4.25
N TYR A 256 13.45 -7.68 4.32
CA TYR A 256 14.27 -8.41 3.36
C TYR A 256 13.61 -8.55 1.99
N SER A 257 12.28 -8.41 1.88
CA SER A 257 11.60 -8.29 0.58
C SER A 257 11.83 -6.95 -0.12
N ILE A 258 12.35 -5.94 0.59
CA ILE A 258 12.53 -4.57 0.10
C ILE A 258 14.00 -4.21 -0.05
N ALA A 259 14.83 -4.62 0.91
CA ALA A 259 16.26 -4.35 0.92
C ALA A 259 16.94 -4.99 -0.29
N THR A 260 17.91 -4.29 -0.87
CA THR A 260 18.71 -4.91 -1.92
C THR A 260 19.66 -5.92 -1.28
N PRO A 261 20.00 -7.03 -1.96
CA PRO A 261 20.99 -7.95 -1.45
C PRO A 261 22.30 -7.23 -1.09
N GLU A 262 22.77 -6.32 -1.95
CA GLU A 262 23.99 -5.53 -1.71
C GLU A 262 23.96 -4.75 -0.38
N GLU A 263 22.87 -4.03 -0.09
CA GLU A 263 22.73 -3.30 1.18
C GLU A 263 22.73 -4.25 2.38
N VAL A 264 22.04 -5.39 2.25
CA VAL A 264 21.99 -6.42 3.29
C VAL A 264 23.37 -7.00 3.56
N TYR A 265 24.11 -7.37 2.52
CA TYR A 265 25.45 -7.94 2.68
C TYR A 265 26.45 -6.90 3.20
N THR A 266 26.36 -5.64 2.77
CA THR A 266 27.22 -4.55 3.29
C THR A 266 26.98 -4.32 4.78
N THR A 267 25.70 -4.36 5.19
CA THR A 267 25.31 -4.26 6.61
C THR A 267 25.79 -5.48 7.39
N ALA A 268 25.64 -6.69 6.84
CA ALA A 268 26.09 -7.93 7.46
C ALA A 268 27.62 -7.97 7.61
N LEU A 269 28.36 -7.52 6.59
CA LEU A 269 29.81 -7.40 6.60
C LEU A 269 30.26 -6.46 7.71
N SER A 270 29.68 -5.27 7.77
CA SER A 270 29.98 -4.28 8.82
C SER A 270 29.73 -4.84 10.23
N ALA A 271 28.61 -5.56 10.41
CA ALA A 271 28.28 -6.19 11.69
C ALA A 271 29.24 -7.32 12.08
N ALA A 272 29.63 -8.16 11.12
CA ALA A 272 30.56 -9.26 11.36
C ALA A 272 31.98 -8.76 11.65
N VAL A 273 32.45 -7.74 10.93
CA VAL A 273 33.72 -7.06 11.19
C VAL A 273 33.73 -6.49 12.61
N ALA A 274 32.65 -5.80 13.02
CA ALA A 274 32.53 -5.27 14.38
C ALA A 274 32.50 -6.39 15.44
N ALA A 275 31.80 -7.49 15.19
CA ALA A 275 31.75 -8.64 16.10
C ALA A 275 33.11 -9.35 16.23
N ALA A 276 33.84 -9.52 15.11
CA ALA A 276 35.19 -10.08 15.11
C ALA A 276 36.16 -9.20 15.90
N ALA A 277 36.12 -7.88 15.69
CA ALA A 277 36.93 -6.92 16.45
C ALA A 277 36.66 -7.00 17.97
N ASN A 278 35.39 -7.13 18.38
CA ASN A 278 35.02 -7.22 19.79
C ASN A 278 35.40 -8.54 20.46
N THR A 279 35.51 -9.64 19.69
CA THR A 279 35.80 -10.98 20.21
C THR A 279 37.27 -11.39 20.03
N GLY A 280 38.09 -10.53 19.43
CA GLY A 280 39.47 -10.86 19.06
C GLY A 280 39.58 -11.88 17.92
N GLY A 281 38.51 -12.09 17.15
CA GLY A 281 38.52 -12.92 15.95
C GLY A 281 39.17 -12.20 14.75
N SER A 282 39.61 -12.96 13.74
CA SER A 282 40.13 -12.37 12.49
C SER A 282 39.01 -11.67 11.72
N ILE A 283 39.19 -10.37 11.52
CA ILE A 283 38.31 -9.51 10.73
C ILE A 283 38.29 -9.97 9.27
N GLU A 284 39.47 -10.30 8.74
CA GLU A 284 39.67 -10.77 7.36
C GLU A 284 38.92 -12.07 7.11
N ALA A 285 38.99 -13.02 8.06
CA ALA A 285 38.30 -14.30 7.92
C ALA A 285 36.76 -14.14 7.95
N ALA A 286 36.24 -13.21 8.76
CA ALA A 286 34.81 -12.91 8.79
C ALA A 286 34.34 -12.20 7.51
N ALA A 287 35.14 -11.26 7.01
CA ALA A 287 34.87 -10.56 5.76
C ALA A 287 34.91 -11.49 4.54
N ALA A 288 35.94 -12.34 4.46
CA ALA A 288 36.11 -13.31 3.39
C ALA A 288 34.95 -14.31 3.34
N GLU A 289 34.43 -14.76 4.48
CA GLU A 289 33.28 -15.67 4.55
C GLU A 289 32.01 -15.05 3.97
N ILE A 290 31.72 -13.78 4.33
CA ILE A 290 30.54 -13.06 3.82
C ILE A 290 30.69 -12.77 2.32
N ALA A 291 31.87 -12.33 1.89
CA ALA A 291 32.16 -12.08 0.48
C ALA A 291 32.03 -13.37 -0.34
N ALA A 292 32.58 -14.50 0.13
CA ALA A 292 32.46 -15.79 -0.54
C ALA A 292 31.00 -16.25 -0.67
N ASN A 293 30.19 -16.06 0.38
CA ASN A 293 28.76 -16.37 0.34
C ASN A 293 28.03 -15.49 -0.69
N PHE A 294 28.37 -14.20 -0.76
CA PHE A 294 27.81 -13.29 -1.75
C PHE A 294 28.19 -13.65 -3.19
N THR A 295 29.47 -13.88 -3.45
CA THR A 295 29.95 -14.28 -4.78
C THR A 295 29.33 -15.62 -5.20
N ALA A 296 29.19 -16.59 -4.29
CA ALA A 296 28.50 -17.85 -4.56
C ALA A 296 26.99 -17.68 -4.80
N ALA A 297 26.37 -16.66 -4.19
CA ALA A 297 25.00 -16.27 -4.48
C ALA A 297 24.88 -15.69 -5.91
N ALA A 298 25.80 -14.81 -6.30
CA ALA A 298 25.80 -14.11 -7.59
C ALA A 298 26.21 -14.99 -8.80
N ALA A 299 27.21 -15.86 -8.65
CA ALA A 299 27.84 -16.59 -9.76
C ALA A 299 26.96 -17.67 -10.43
N LYS A 300 25.87 -18.10 -9.78
CA LYS A 300 25.02 -19.22 -10.25
C LYS A 300 23.76 -18.80 -11.00
N ARG A 301 23.71 -17.57 -11.51
CA ARG A 301 22.61 -17.09 -12.35
C ARG A 301 22.65 -17.76 -13.73
N GLY A 302 22.25 -19.04 -13.79
CA GLY A 302 21.89 -19.67 -15.05
C GLY A 302 20.66 -18.97 -15.63
N PRO A 303 20.46 -18.98 -16.96
CA PRO A 303 19.19 -18.56 -17.53
C PRO A 303 18.06 -19.33 -16.85
N PRO A 304 16.91 -18.69 -16.53
CA PRO A 304 15.78 -19.40 -15.96
C PRO A 304 15.47 -20.62 -16.85
N PRO A 305 15.18 -21.80 -16.27
CA PRO A 305 14.80 -22.95 -17.06
C PRO A 305 13.64 -22.54 -17.98
N PRO A 306 13.68 -22.88 -19.29
CA PRO A 306 12.64 -22.46 -20.21
C PRO A 306 11.29 -22.92 -19.66
N SER A 307 10.39 -21.96 -19.42
CA SER A 307 9.01 -22.24 -19.03
C SER A 307 8.42 -23.16 -20.08
N GLY A 308 8.28 -24.45 -19.74
CA GLY A 308 7.95 -25.49 -20.69
C GLY A 308 6.55 -25.29 -21.26
N THR A 309 6.47 -24.75 -22.47
CA THR A 309 5.32 -24.94 -23.35
C THR A 309 5.32 -26.41 -23.72
N THR A 310 4.40 -27.17 -23.12
CA THR A 310 4.19 -28.59 -23.45
C THR A 310 3.64 -28.70 -24.87
N THR A 311 4.52 -28.86 -25.85
CA THR A 311 4.16 -29.45 -27.14
C THR A 311 4.58 -30.91 -27.09
N SER A 312 3.58 -31.77 -26.92
CA SER A 312 3.68 -33.22 -27.03
C SER A 312 4.04 -33.60 -28.48
N THR A 313 5.19 -34.24 -28.66
CA THR A 313 5.45 -35.05 -29.86
C THR A 313 6.08 -36.37 -29.45
N PHE A 314 5.28 -37.44 -29.58
CA PHE A 314 5.74 -38.83 -29.62
C PHE A 314 6.62 -39.06 -30.84
N GLY A 315 7.69 -39.85 -30.72
CA GLY A 315 8.40 -40.36 -31.90
C GLY A 315 9.76 -41.03 -31.68
N ALA A 316 9.71 -42.35 -31.44
CA ALA A 316 10.60 -43.40 -31.94
C ALA A 316 12.09 -43.49 -31.54
N ALA A 317 12.46 -44.75 -31.29
CA ALA A 317 13.76 -45.28 -30.91
C ALA A 317 14.83 -45.19 -32.00
N THR A 318 16.10 -45.10 -31.59
CA THR A 318 17.20 -45.78 -32.31
C THR A 318 18.35 -46.11 -31.36
N THR A 319 18.83 -47.34 -31.52
CA THR A 319 19.98 -48.01 -30.92
C THR A 319 21.33 -47.37 -31.29
N GLY A 320 22.32 -47.44 -30.40
CA GLY A 320 23.71 -47.69 -30.82
C GLY A 320 24.85 -46.97 -30.10
N VAL A 321 25.69 -47.78 -29.46
CA VAL A 321 27.17 -47.71 -29.45
C VAL A 321 27.87 -46.73 -28.49
N GLY A 322 28.43 -47.31 -27.42
CA GLY A 322 29.86 -47.28 -27.11
C GLY A 322 30.47 -45.97 -26.61
N ARG A 323 30.73 -45.88 -25.29
CA ARG A 323 31.82 -45.03 -24.81
C ARG A 323 32.50 -45.60 -23.57
N THR A 324 33.82 -45.58 -23.66
CA THR A 324 34.86 -46.15 -22.81
C THR A 324 34.88 -45.54 -21.40
N VAL A 325 35.06 -46.41 -20.41
CA VAL A 325 35.31 -46.05 -19.01
C VAL A 325 36.82 -45.90 -18.81
N SER A 326 37.26 -44.77 -18.26
CA SER A 326 38.60 -44.61 -17.66
C SER A 326 38.44 -44.20 -16.19
N PRO A 327 39.30 -44.71 -15.29
CA PRO A 327 39.10 -44.55 -13.85
C PRO A 327 39.67 -43.21 -13.38
N ALA A 328 38.86 -42.40 -12.69
CA ALA A 328 39.32 -41.23 -11.97
C ALA A 328 39.90 -41.68 -10.62
N THR A 329 41.22 -41.55 -10.50
CA THR A 329 41.97 -41.65 -9.25
C THR A 329 41.70 -40.45 -8.34
N SER A 330 41.69 -40.73 -7.04
CA SER A 330 41.36 -39.87 -5.92
C SER A 330 42.35 -38.70 -5.73
N ASN A 331 41.90 -37.48 -6.03
CA ASN A 331 42.56 -36.23 -5.66
C ASN A 331 41.93 -35.64 -4.37
N ARG A 332 41.90 -36.43 -3.28
CA ARG A 332 41.34 -35.97 -1.99
C ARG A 332 42.37 -35.54 -0.96
N ASP A 333 43.65 -35.86 -1.16
CA ASP A 333 44.69 -35.65 -0.15
C ASP A 333 45.63 -34.46 -0.42
N ALA A 334 45.48 -33.75 -1.56
CA ALA A 334 46.33 -32.60 -1.91
C ALA A 334 45.73 -31.22 -1.57
N ALA A 335 44.46 -31.15 -1.13
CA ALA A 335 43.77 -29.87 -0.87
C ALA A 335 43.87 -29.38 0.60
N ALA A 336 44.60 -30.10 1.47
CA ALA A 336 44.62 -29.81 2.91
C ALA A 336 45.84 -29.01 3.39
N ALA A 337 46.76 -28.59 2.51
CA ALA A 337 48.08 -28.08 2.91
C ALA A 337 48.52 -26.72 2.33
N ALA A 338 47.60 -25.91 1.80
CA ALA A 338 47.87 -24.51 1.50
C ALA A 338 46.92 -23.64 2.33
N ALA A 339 47.40 -23.18 3.49
CA ALA A 339 46.73 -22.13 4.24
C ALA A 339 46.91 -20.81 3.47
N GLU A 340 46.11 -20.61 2.42
CA GLU A 340 45.99 -19.31 1.77
C GLU A 340 45.51 -18.31 2.83
N THR A 341 46.32 -17.28 3.06
CA THR A 341 45.96 -16.13 3.88
C THR A 341 44.60 -15.61 3.38
N PRO A 342 43.61 -15.40 4.27
CA PRO A 342 42.30 -14.89 3.85
C PRO A 342 42.48 -13.55 3.12
N PRO A 343 41.66 -13.26 2.10
CA PRO A 343 41.73 -11.99 1.38
C PRO A 343 41.54 -10.83 2.36
N SER A 344 42.21 -9.72 2.07
CA SER A 344 42.07 -8.49 2.85
C SER A 344 40.63 -7.98 2.84
N LEU A 345 40.30 -7.12 3.81
CA LEU A 345 38.97 -6.48 3.88
C LEU A 345 38.64 -5.72 2.59
N ALA A 346 39.61 -4.96 2.05
CA ALA A 346 39.44 -4.19 0.82
C ALA A 346 39.19 -5.10 -0.40
N GLU A 347 39.86 -6.25 -0.48
CA GLU A 347 39.61 -7.24 -1.55
C GLU A 347 38.23 -7.87 -1.42
N SER A 348 37.79 -8.15 -0.18
CA SER A 348 36.46 -8.69 0.09
C SER A 348 35.35 -7.69 -0.27
N GLU A 349 35.51 -6.42 0.10
CA GLU A 349 34.61 -5.33 -0.27
C GLU A 349 34.56 -5.14 -1.80
N HIS A 350 35.72 -5.12 -2.46
CA HIS A 350 35.80 -4.97 -3.91
C HIS A 350 35.13 -6.13 -4.66
N ALA A 351 35.36 -7.37 -4.22
CA ALA A 351 34.71 -8.55 -4.79
C ALA A 351 33.19 -8.50 -4.66
N MET A 352 32.69 -7.98 -3.53
CA MET A 352 31.25 -7.75 -3.33
C MET A 352 30.71 -6.68 -4.27
N THR A 353 31.37 -5.54 -4.42
CA THR A 353 30.93 -4.50 -5.36
C THR A 353 30.89 -5.03 -6.81
N LEU A 354 31.89 -5.79 -7.22
CA LEU A 354 31.94 -6.37 -8.58
C LEU A 354 30.81 -7.39 -8.81
N ALA A 355 30.55 -8.26 -7.84
CA ALA A 355 29.47 -9.25 -7.94
C ALA A 355 28.08 -8.59 -7.92
N ALA A 356 27.91 -7.49 -7.18
CA ALA A 356 26.67 -6.71 -7.16
C ALA A 356 26.42 -6.03 -8.51
N ALA A 357 27.44 -5.37 -9.07
CA ALA A 357 27.37 -4.77 -10.40
C ALA A 357 27.04 -5.82 -11.48
N THR A 358 27.65 -7.02 -11.40
CA THR A 358 27.37 -8.13 -12.32
C THR A 358 25.94 -8.63 -12.18
N ALA A 359 25.44 -8.77 -10.95
CA ALA A 359 24.06 -9.18 -10.69
C ALA A 359 23.06 -8.15 -11.25
N ALA A 360 23.31 -6.86 -11.03
CA ALA A 360 22.51 -5.77 -11.56
C ALA A 360 22.50 -5.72 -13.10
N ALA A 361 23.64 -5.93 -13.75
CA ALA A 361 23.76 -5.97 -15.21
C ALA A 361 22.97 -7.15 -15.81
N ASN A 362 22.98 -8.32 -15.15
CA ASN A 362 22.24 -9.50 -15.61
C ASN A 362 20.71 -9.37 -15.42
N THR A 363 20.23 -8.46 -14.56
CA THR A 363 18.80 -8.06 -14.47
C THR A 363 18.46 -7.05 -15.57
N GLY A 364 19.42 -6.26 -16.04
CA GLY A 364 19.22 -5.09 -16.91
C GLY A 364 18.86 -5.35 -18.38
N GLY A 365 18.36 -6.54 -18.73
CA GLY A 365 17.99 -6.89 -20.11
C GLY A 365 16.70 -6.25 -20.65
N GLY A 366 15.94 -5.51 -19.83
CA GLY A 366 14.71 -4.84 -20.26
C GLY A 366 14.35 -3.64 -19.38
N ALA A 367 14.92 -2.47 -19.69
CA ALA A 367 14.66 -1.20 -18.99
C ALA A 367 13.22 -0.63 -19.15
N THR A 368 12.25 -1.45 -19.57
CA THR A 368 10.85 -1.04 -19.71
C THR A 368 9.98 -1.90 -18.79
N GLY A 369 9.96 -1.55 -17.50
CA GLY A 369 8.88 -1.94 -16.59
C GLY A 369 9.15 -3.08 -15.61
N GLU A 370 10.38 -3.28 -15.11
CA GLU A 370 10.58 -4.07 -13.89
C GLU A 370 9.97 -3.32 -12.70
N GLY A 371 8.69 -3.61 -12.43
CA GLY A 371 8.00 -3.05 -11.26
C GLY A 371 8.73 -3.43 -9.99
N HIS A 372 8.78 -2.53 -9.01
CA HIS A 372 9.37 -2.86 -7.73
C HIS A 372 8.50 -3.90 -6.99
N HIS A 373 8.93 -5.16 -7.03
CA HIS A 373 8.24 -6.28 -6.37
C HIS A 373 8.31 -6.13 -4.85
N MET A 374 7.21 -5.69 -4.24
CA MET A 374 7.05 -5.57 -2.79
C MET A 374 6.36 -6.82 -2.22
N LEU A 375 6.73 -7.23 -1.00
CA LEU A 375 6.19 -8.45 -0.36
C LEU A 375 6.43 -9.71 -1.21
N GLU A 376 7.58 -9.76 -1.89
CA GLU A 376 8.12 -10.89 -2.64
C GLU A 376 9.62 -10.97 -2.32
N MET A 377 10.07 -12.13 -1.83
CA MET A 377 11.48 -12.36 -1.49
C MET A 377 12.08 -13.37 -2.45
N ASP A 378 12.78 -12.88 -3.47
CA ASP A 378 13.51 -13.73 -4.42
C ASP A 378 14.64 -14.54 -3.74
N GLU A 379 15.25 -15.46 -4.51
CA GLU A 379 16.32 -16.33 -4.03
C GLU A 379 17.48 -15.52 -3.43
N GLN A 380 17.86 -14.40 -4.06
CA GLN A 380 19.03 -13.61 -3.62
C GLN A 380 18.76 -12.92 -2.29
N ARG A 381 17.56 -12.35 -2.13
CA ARG A 381 17.09 -11.75 -0.87
C ARG A 381 16.98 -12.79 0.25
N TRP A 382 16.52 -14.00 -0.06
CA TRP A 382 16.51 -15.12 0.88
C TRP A 382 17.92 -15.52 1.33
N LEU A 383 18.87 -15.64 0.40
CA LEU A 383 20.26 -15.97 0.76
C LEU A 383 20.93 -14.84 1.55
N ALA A 384 20.62 -13.59 1.22
CA ALA A 384 21.10 -12.41 1.95
C ALA A 384 20.53 -12.39 3.38
N PHE A 385 19.25 -12.70 3.54
CA PHE A 385 18.63 -12.92 4.84
C PHE A 385 19.38 -14.00 5.63
N CYS A 386 19.50 -15.21 5.09
CA CYS A 386 20.16 -16.34 5.76
C CYS A 386 21.60 -16.03 6.17
N THR A 387 22.35 -15.31 5.33
CA THR A 387 23.73 -14.90 5.64
C THR A 387 23.75 -13.84 6.74
N SER A 388 22.96 -12.78 6.60
CA SER A 388 22.97 -11.65 7.54
C SER A 388 22.51 -12.00 8.95
N VAL A 389 21.56 -12.94 9.08
CA VAL A 389 21.08 -13.41 10.38
C VAL A 389 21.85 -14.62 10.91
N GLY A 390 22.90 -15.03 10.18
CA GLY A 390 23.80 -16.10 10.56
C GLY A 390 23.21 -17.50 10.51
N ILE A 391 22.14 -17.74 9.74
CA ILE A 391 21.58 -19.09 9.47
C ILE A 391 22.63 -19.95 8.76
N THR A 392 23.27 -19.38 7.74
CA THR A 392 24.41 -19.96 7.04
C THR A 392 25.69 -19.46 7.67
N GLY A 393 26.56 -20.35 8.19
CA GLY A 393 27.82 -19.98 8.83
C GLY A 393 28.56 -21.17 9.43
N ARG A 394 29.68 -20.92 10.13
CA ARG A 394 30.62 -21.94 10.67
C ARG A 394 30.04 -23.00 11.62
N ALA A 395 28.88 -22.76 12.23
CA ALA A 395 28.25 -23.78 13.06
C ALA A 395 27.82 -24.96 12.18
N ALA A 396 28.25 -26.18 12.52
CA ALA A 396 28.00 -27.38 11.72
C ALA A 396 26.51 -27.54 11.40
N GLY A 397 26.15 -27.57 10.11
CA GLY A 397 24.82 -28.02 9.68
C GLY A 397 24.34 -27.49 8.33
N VAL A 398 24.49 -26.19 8.05
CA VAL A 398 23.77 -25.55 6.92
C VAL A 398 24.65 -24.67 6.05
N ARG A 399 24.83 -25.06 4.79
CA ARG A 399 25.57 -24.28 3.79
C ARG A 399 24.62 -23.42 2.95
N VAL A 400 25.16 -22.40 2.30
CA VAL A 400 24.43 -21.55 1.32
C VAL A 400 23.79 -22.39 0.22
N SER A 401 24.45 -23.45 -0.25
CA SER A 401 23.89 -24.38 -1.24
C SER A 401 22.62 -25.07 -0.75
N ASP A 402 22.56 -25.37 0.54
CA ASP A 402 21.43 -26.07 1.15
C ASP A 402 20.24 -25.11 1.30
N MET A 403 20.49 -23.83 1.63
CA MET A 403 19.46 -22.78 1.66
C MET A 403 18.91 -22.43 0.28
N ARG A 404 19.75 -22.49 -0.76
CA ARG A 404 19.31 -22.37 -2.16
C ARG A 404 18.41 -23.54 -2.55
N ALA A 405 18.79 -24.78 -2.24
CA ALA A 405 17.95 -25.95 -2.53
C ALA A 405 16.62 -25.89 -1.77
N LEU A 406 16.64 -25.40 -0.52
CA LEU A 406 15.45 -25.14 0.28
C LEU A 406 14.53 -24.13 -0.39
N PHE A 407 15.06 -23.04 -0.95
CA PHE A 407 14.27 -22.04 -1.69
C PHE A 407 13.37 -22.68 -2.75
N TRP A 408 13.98 -23.44 -3.65
CA TRP A 408 13.27 -24.13 -4.73
C TRP A 408 12.34 -25.26 -4.22
N THR A 409 12.68 -25.87 -3.08
CA THR A 409 11.82 -26.89 -2.47
C THR A 409 10.53 -26.28 -1.92
N VAL A 410 10.61 -25.09 -1.33
CA VAL A 410 9.45 -24.40 -0.73
C VAL A 410 8.55 -23.78 -1.79
N ASN A 411 9.11 -23.16 -2.84
CA ASN A 411 8.35 -22.59 -3.97
C ASN A 411 7.71 -23.64 -4.88
N ARG A 412 7.99 -24.93 -4.66
CA ARG A 412 7.40 -25.99 -5.48
C ARG A 412 5.90 -26.13 -5.16
N GLU A 413 5.05 -25.69 -6.08
CA GLU A 413 3.61 -25.94 -6.01
C GLU A 413 3.32 -27.44 -6.22
N GLU A 414 2.62 -28.06 -5.28
CA GLU A 414 2.24 -29.49 -5.35
C GLU A 414 1.03 -29.71 -6.26
N GLU A 415 0.14 -28.73 -6.34
CA GLU A 415 -1.08 -28.77 -7.13
C GLU A 415 -1.13 -27.58 -8.09
N LYS A 416 -1.12 -27.85 -9.40
CA LYS A 416 -1.30 -26.84 -10.45
C LYS A 416 -2.77 -26.45 -10.62
N ASN A 417 -3.46 -26.21 -9.52
CA ASN A 417 -4.82 -25.70 -9.60
C ASN A 417 -4.71 -24.23 -10.01
N MET A 418 -5.24 -23.87 -11.19
CA MET A 418 -5.32 -22.48 -11.69
C MET A 418 -6.29 -21.63 -10.85
N THR A 419 -6.00 -21.50 -9.57
CA THR A 419 -6.72 -20.62 -8.67
C THR A 419 -6.24 -19.19 -8.86
N THR A 420 -7.06 -18.21 -8.47
CA THR A 420 -6.61 -16.81 -8.46
C THR A 420 -5.41 -16.58 -7.54
N GLU A 421 -5.25 -17.42 -6.51
CA GLU A 421 -4.12 -17.36 -5.59
C GLU A 421 -2.83 -17.85 -6.25
N SER A 422 -2.88 -18.92 -7.04
CA SER A 422 -1.70 -19.42 -7.76
C SER A 422 -1.23 -18.42 -8.84
N VAL A 423 -2.14 -17.67 -9.46
CA VAL A 423 -1.76 -16.60 -10.42
C VAL A 423 -1.10 -15.41 -9.71
N ALA A 424 -1.45 -15.15 -8.45
CA ALA A 424 -0.86 -14.08 -7.65
C ALA A 424 0.43 -14.51 -6.92
N ASN A 425 0.64 -15.81 -6.77
CA ASN A 425 1.86 -16.40 -6.21
C ASN A 425 2.97 -16.37 -7.26
N ASN A 426 4.16 -15.90 -6.90
CA ASN A 426 5.29 -15.84 -7.82
C ASN A 426 6.19 -17.05 -7.56
N ASP A 427 6.24 -18.02 -8.47
CA ASP A 427 7.07 -19.24 -8.34
C ASP A 427 8.57 -18.97 -8.14
N TYR A 428 9.02 -17.74 -8.41
CA TYR A 428 10.42 -17.31 -8.31
C TYR A 428 10.70 -16.44 -7.07
N ALA A 429 9.72 -16.24 -6.19
CA ALA A 429 9.89 -15.44 -4.99
C ALA A 429 8.99 -15.93 -3.85
N PHE A 430 9.54 -16.01 -2.65
CA PHE A 430 8.76 -16.34 -1.48
C PHE A 430 7.71 -15.28 -1.18
N MET A 431 6.49 -15.76 -0.96
CA MET A 431 5.46 -15.09 -0.20
C MET A 431 5.67 -15.31 1.30
N ARG A 432 4.95 -14.58 2.18
CA ARG A 432 5.21 -14.66 3.63
C ARG A 432 4.99 -16.06 4.23
N PHE A 433 3.98 -16.79 3.77
CA PHE A 433 3.71 -18.15 4.27
C PHE A 433 4.83 -19.14 3.86
N GLU A 434 5.43 -18.94 2.69
CA GLU A 434 6.58 -19.71 2.20
C GLU A 434 7.85 -19.34 2.95
N PHE A 435 8.06 -18.06 3.23
CA PHE A 435 9.13 -17.63 4.12
C PHE A 435 8.99 -18.27 5.52
N SER A 436 7.77 -18.33 6.07
CA SER A 436 7.51 -18.99 7.37
C SER A 436 7.81 -20.49 7.32
N GLU A 437 7.41 -21.18 6.25
CA GLU A 437 7.78 -22.58 5.99
C GLU A 437 9.30 -22.75 5.89
N ALA A 438 9.97 -21.85 5.16
CA ALA A 438 11.40 -21.87 4.94
C ALA A 438 12.18 -21.72 6.24
N LEU A 439 11.69 -20.90 7.18
CA LEU A 439 12.27 -20.77 8.52
C LEU A 439 12.22 -22.08 9.31
N VAL A 440 11.10 -22.80 9.29
CA VAL A 440 10.99 -24.12 9.95
C VAL A 440 11.97 -25.12 9.32
N ARG A 441 12.03 -25.17 7.99
CA ARG A 441 12.97 -26.04 7.27
C ARG A 441 14.44 -25.69 7.58
N ALA A 442 14.76 -24.40 7.68
CA ALA A 442 16.09 -23.94 8.05
C ALA A 442 16.43 -24.32 9.51
N ALA A 443 15.47 -24.23 10.43
CA ALA A 443 15.63 -24.68 11.81
C ALA A 443 15.95 -26.17 11.88
N PHE A 444 15.31 -27.00 11.06
CA PHE A 444 15.57 -28.43 11.00
C PHE A 444 16.99 -28.72 10.53
N GLY A 445 17.40 -28.11 9.41
CA GLY A 445 18.76 -28.27 8.88
C GLY A 445 19.83 -27.82 9.89
N ARG A 446 19.55 -26.72 10.61
CA ARG A 446 20.50 -26.13 11.55
C ARG A 446 20.59 -26.88 12.88
N TYR A 447 19.47 -27.32 13.43
CA TYR A 447 19.44 -27.85 14.79
C TYR A 447 19.20 -29.36 14.87
N ILE A 448 18.34 -29.90 14.00
CA ILE A 448 17.98 -31.33 14.01
C ILE A 448 19.01 -32.14 13.24
N THR A 449 19.30 -31.77 11.99
CA THR A 449 20.31 -32.47 11.19
C THR A 449 21.71 -32.38 11.81
N ALA A 450 22.00 -31.28 12.51
CA ALA A 450 23.22 -31.14 13.30
C ALA A 450 23.23 -31.94 14.61
N GLY A 451 22.09 -32.50 15.03
CA GLY A 451 21.95 -33.32 16.24
C GLY A 451 21.90 -32.53 17.56
N THR A 452 21.74 -31.20 17.51
CA THR A 452 21.69 -30.34 18.70
C THR A 452 20.32 -30.34 19.38
N VAL A 453 19.24 -30.47 18.59
CA VAL A 453 17.85 -30.54 19.04
C VAL A 453 17.19 -31.72 18.34
N ARG A 454 16.19 -32.34 18.96
CA ARG A 454 15.50 -33.53 18.40
C ARG A 454 14.02 -33.31 18.08
N ASP A 455 13.49 -32.19 18.57
CA ASP A 455 12.09 -31.78 18.51
C ASP A 455 11.95 -30.59 17.55
N ALA A 456 10.94 -30.64 16.68
CA ALA A 456 10.71 -29.65 15.64
C ALA A 456 10.27 -28.30 16.20
N SER A 457 9.41 -28.30 17.21
CA SER A 457 8.96 -27.08 17.88
C SER A 457 10.12 -26.38 18.61
N ASP A 458 10.98 -27.13 19.30
CA ASP A 458 12.16 -26.61 20.00
C ASP A 458 13.19 -26.04 19.04
N ALA A 459 13.46 -26.74 17.92
CA ALA A 459 14.36 -26.24 16.89
C ALA A 459 13.85 -24.92 16.30
N THR A 460 12.54 -24.83 16.04
CA THR A 460 11.89 -23.62 15.52
C THR A 460 12.00 -22.47 16.53
N ARG A 461 11.67 -22.71 17.81
CA ARG A 461 11.78 -21.71 18.88
C ARG A 461 13.22 -21.21 19.04
N ARG A 462 14.20 -22.12 18.97
CA ARG A 462 15.61 -21.75 19.03
C ARG A 462 16.03 -20.87 17.85
N LEU A 463 15.59 -21.18 16.63
CA LEU A 463 15.85 -20.32 15.48
C LEU A 463 15.25 -18.92 15.68
N MET A 464 14.02 -18.82 16.19
CA MET A 464 13.37 -17.51 16.40
C MET A 464 14.10 -16.67 17.46
N GLN A 465 14.63 -17.29 18.51
CA GLN A 465 15.47 -16.63 19.51
C GLN A 465 16.77 -16.09 18.88
N ASP A 466 17.44 -16.90 18.05
CA ASP A 466 18.62 -16.47 17.31
C ASP A 466 18.30 -15.27 16.40
N LEU A 467 17.20 -15.34 15.62
CA LEU A 467 16.75 -14.25 14.74
C LEU A 467 16.48 -12.96 15.50
N LYS A 468 15.86 -13.03 16.68
CA LYS A 468 15.57 -11.84 17.51
C LYS A 468 16.84 -11.07 17.85
N MET A 469 17.96 -11.78 18.02
CA MET A 469 19.26 -11.22 18.37
C MET A 469 20.06 -10.76 17.16
N SER A 470 19.98 -11.47 16.03
CA SER A 470 20.77 -11.19 14.83
C SER A 470 20.13 -10.21 13.84
N LEU A 471 18.80 -10.03 13.88
CA LEU A 471 18.12 -9.11 12.97
C LEU A 471 18.55 -7.65 13.19
N PRO A 472 18.83 -6.90 12.11
CA PRO A 472 19.20 -5.50 12.24
C PRO A 472 18.03 -4.70 12.84
N PRO A 473 18.29 -3.62 13.61
CA PRO A 473 17.23 -2.83 14.25
C PRO A 473 16.13 -2.36 13.29
N ILE A 474 16.50 -2.02 12.05
CA ILE A 474 15.56 -1.59 11.00
C ILE A 474 14.58 -2.69 10.57
N ALA A 475 14.96 -3.96 10.68
CA ALA A 475 14.09 -5.09 10.38
C ALA A 475 13.13 -5.45 11.54
N ARG A 476 13.28 -4.80 12.71
CA ARG A 476 12.48 -5.05 13.93
C ARG A 476 11.51 -3.92 14.26
N VAL A 477 11.36 -2.95 13.36
CA VAL A 477 10.47 -1.81 13.57
C VAL A 477 9.02 -2.28 13.64
N ASP A 478 8.30 -1.87 14.70
CA ASP A 478 6.85 -1.93 14.77
C ASP A 478 6.26 -0.63 14.18
N PRO A 479 5.53 -0.69 13.05
CA PRO A 479 4.87 0.48 12.46
C PRO A 479 3.94 1.22 13.42
N ASN A 480 3.28 0.52 14.35
CA ASN A 480 2.34 1.12 15.29
C ASN A 480 3.03 2.06 16.30
N ASN A 481 4.33 1.87 16.60
CA ASN A 481 5.06 2.79 17.48
C ASN A 481 5.11 4.20 16.89
N PHE A 482 5.32 4.35 15.59
CA PHE A 482 5.24 5.64 14.92
C PHE A 482 3.82 6.22 14.98
N ARG A 483 2.80 5.38 14.76
CA ARG A 483 1.39 5.81 14.81
C ARG A 483 1.02 6.38 16.17
N ARG A 484 1.30 5.63 17.25
CA ARG A 484 1.00 6.00 18.64
C ARG A 484 1.79 7.22 19.10
N ASN A 485 3.10 7.25 18.83
CA ASN A 485 4.00 8.20 19.47
C ASN A 485 4.26 9.47 18.65
N ARG A 486 3.94 9.46 17.34
CA ARG A 486 4.28 10.56 16.42
C ARG A 486 3.08 11.03 15.60
N LEU A 487 2.40 10.12 14.91
CA LEU A 487 1.38 10.47 13.91
C LEU A 487 0.03 10.86 14.51
N TYR A 488 -0.49 10.05 15.43
CA TYR A 488 -1.83 10.24 16.00
C TYR A 488 -1.77 11.23 17.17
N THR A 489 -1.61 12.49 16.82
CA THR A 489 -1.61 13.63 17.76
C THR A 489 -2.53 14.73 17.24
N ALA A 490 -3.04 15.56 18.16
CA ALA A 490 -3.93 16.67 17.82
C ALA A 490 -3.25 17.67 16.88
N GLU A 491 -1.97 17.96 17.11
CA GLU A 491 -1.17 18.88 16.31
C GLU A 491 -0.97 18.37 14.88
N MET A 492 -0.79 17.06 14.74
CA MET A 492 -0.65 16.41 13.45
C MET A 492 -1.97 16.36 12.68
N GLU A 493 -3.11 16.11 13.35
CA GLU A 493 -4.42 16.23 12.71
C GLU A 493 -4.62 17.62 12.11
N VAL A 494 -4.35 18.68 12.88
CA VAL A 494 -4.45 20.07 12.37
C VAL A 494 -3.53 20.28 11.16
N ALA A 495 -2.30 19.77 11.23
CA ALA A 495 -1.34 19.90 10.12
C ALA A 495 -1.78 19.13 8.87
N VAL A 496 -2.36 17.94 9.01
CA VAL A 496 -2.87 17.12 7.91
C VAL A 496 -4.13 17.76 7.32
N VAL A 497 -5.11 18.16 8.12
CA VAL A 497 -6.35 18.80 7.66
C VAL A 497 -6.04 20.05 6.83
N HIS A 498 -5.12 20.89 7.31
CA HIS A 498 -4.72 22.10 6.60
C HIS A 498 -4.16 21.82 5.20
N ASN A 499 -3.52 20.66 5.00
CA ASN A 499 -2.84 20.29 3.76
C ASN A 499 -3.54 19.15 2.99
N LEU A 500 -4.73 18.74 3.41
CA LEU A 500 -5.40 17.54 2.91
C LEU A 500 -5.74 17.64 1.42
N GLU A 501 -6.05 18.85 0.94
CA GLU A 501 -6.35 19.09 -0.47
C GLU A 501 -5.13 18.82 -1.35
N LEU A 502 -3.97 19.39 -1.00
CA LEU A 502 -2.71 19.15 -1.72
C LEU A 502 -2.32 17.66 -1.67
N LEU A 503 -2.40 17.02 -0.50
CA LEU A 503 -2.12 15.59 -0.33
C LEU A 503 -3.03 14.73 -1.22
N THR A 504 -4.32 15.06 -1.29
CA THR A 504 -5.30 14.35 -2.12
C THR A 504 -5.02 14.56 -3.61
N ALA A 505 -4.67 15.78 -4.01
CA ALA A 505 -4.29 16.10 -5.37
C ALA A 505 -3.03 15.34 -5.80
N SER A 506 -1.98 15.33 -4.97
CA SER A 506 -0.76 14.56 -5.22
C SER A 506 -1.06 13.07 -5.34
N PHE A 507 -1.79 12.49 -4.39
CA PHE A 507 -2.16 11.08 -4.42
C PHE A 507 -2.89 10.71 -5.71
N LYS A 508 -3.87 11.51 -6.13
CA LYS A 508 -4.65 11.25 -7.36
C LYS A 508 -3.83 11.41 -8.62
N LEU A 509 -2.98 12.43 -8.68
CA LEU A 509 -2.14 12.74 -9.83
C LEU A 509 -1.13 11.63 -10.11
N TYR A 510 -0.36 11.21 -9.10
CA TYR A 510 0.71 10.23 -9.31
C TYR A 510 0.21 8.84 -9.65
N LYS A 511 -1.02 8.51 -9.23
CA LYS A 511 -1.67 7.26 -9.64
C LYS A 511 -2.58 7.42 -10.86
N ALA A 512 -2.68 8.60 -11.50
CA ALA A 512 -3.76 8.89 -12.45
C ALA A 512 -3.77 7.97 -13.68
N ARG A 513 -2.63 7.38 -14.04
CA ARG A 513 -2.56 6.36 -15.11
C ARG A 513 -3.22 5.03 -14.71
N ASP A 514 -3.32 4.77 -13.41
CA ASP A 514 -3.99 3.62 -12.84
C ASP A 514 -5.40 4.00 -12.36
N ARG A 515 -6.41 3.36 -12.95
CA ARG A 515 -7.81 3.50 -12.53
C ARG A 515 -8.07 2.91 -11.15
N ALA A 516 -7.14 2.14 -10.60
CA ALA A 516 -7.24 1.61 -9.26
C ALA A 516 -7.31 2.73 -8.21
N LYS A 517 -7.91 2.41 -7.07
CA LYS A 517 -7.98 3.32 -5.92
C LYS A 517 -6.66 3.42 -5.15
N TYR A 518 -5.61 2.76 -5.63
CA TYR A 518 -4.37 2.56 -4.90
C TYR A 518 -3.18 3.20 -5.59
N LEU A 519 -2.18 3.57 -4.80
CA LEU A 519 -0.91 4.11 -5.25
C LEU A 519 0.16 3.03 -5.04
N SER A 520 0.68 2.46 -6.14
CA SER A 520 1.75 1.46 -6.12
C SER A 520 3.09 2.06 -5.66
N VAL A 521 4.05 1.21 -5.34
CA VAL A 521 5.40 1.65 -4.95
C VAL A 521 6.10 2.43 -6.07
N ASP A 522 5.87 2.11 -7.35
CA ASP A 522 6.47 2.85 -8.46
C ASP A 522 5.94 4.30 -8.53
N HIS A 523 4.63 4.49 -8.29
CA HIS A 523 4.04 5.83 -8.18
C HIS A 523 4.64 6.60 -7.00
N TRP A 524 4.92 5.92 -5.88
CA TRP A 524 5.57 6.52 -4.72
C TRP A 524 7.01 6.94 -5.02
N MET A 525 7.80 6.09 -5.66
CA MET A 525 9.16 6.43 -6.07
C MET A 525 9.17 7.61 -7.04
N SER A 526 8.28 7.60 -8.05
CA SER A 526 8.11 8.73 -8.98
C SER A 526 7.72 10.03 -8.27
N PHE A 527 6.85 9.96 -7.24
CA PHE A 527 6.52 11.11 -6.40
C PHE A 527 7.75 11.67 -5.68
N LEU A 528 8.60 10.81 -5.13
CA LEU A 528 9.81 11.24 -4.44
C LEU A 528 10.85 11.84 -5.40
N GLU A 529 11.09 11.19 -6.54
CA GLU A 529 12.06 11.62 -7.55
C GLU A 529 11.67 12.95 -8.19
N THR A 530 10.43 13.07 -8.66
CA THR A 530 9.94 14.28 -9.36
C THR A 530 9.98 15.51 -8.45
N ASN A 531 9.85 15.32 -7.14
CA ASN A 531 9.92 16.40 -6.15
C ASN A 531 11.30 16.53 -5.50
N ASN A 532 12.35 15.90 -6.04
CA ASN A 532 13.73 15.93 -5.51
C ASN A 532 13.85 15.55 -4.02
N LEU A 533 12.93 14.75 -3.50
CA LEU A 533 12.87 14.40 -2.07
C LEU A 533 13.97 13.41 -1.65
N MET A 534 14.53 12.68 -2.62
CA MET A 534 15.65 11.76 -2.43
C MET A 534 17.01 12.43 -2.65
N ALA A 535 17.03 13.70 -3.07
CA ALA A 535 18.28 14.40 -3.33
C ALA A 535 19.13 14.48 -2.06
N HIS A 536 20.46 14.50 -2.23
CA HIS A 536 21.37 14.53 -1.09
C HIS A 536 21.02 15.69 -0.14
N HIS A 537 20.77 16.90 -0.65
CA HIS A 537 20.44 18.08 0.16
C HIS A 537 19.19 17.93 1.05
N MET A 538 18.25 17.03 0.72
CA MET A 538 17.04 16.75 1.51
C MET A 538 17.28 15.75 2.65
N GLY A 539 18.50 15.24 2.81
CA GLY A 539 18.84 14.25 3.84
C GLY A 539 19.31 12.91 3.27
N GLY A 540 19.40 12.78 1.94
CA GLY A 540 19.95 11.59 1.28
C GLY A 540 19.17 10.32 1.60
N ILE A 541 17.86 10.34 1.35
CA ILE A 541 17.00 9.18 1.58
C ILE A 541 17.34 8.10 0.57
N THR A 542 17.70 6.92 1.04
CA THR A 542 18.01 5.81 0.14
C THR A 542 16.72 5.25 -0.48
N PRO A 543 16.78 4.62 -1.67
CA PRO A 543 15.63 3.95 -2.26
C PRO A 543 15.00 2.91 -1.32
N THR A 544 15.82 2.20 -0.55
CA THR A 544 15.34 1.22 0.44
C THR A 544 14.65 1.88 1.62
N GLU A 545 15.18 2.97 2.17
CA GLU A 545 14.49 3.75 3.20
C GLU A 545 13.12 4.25 2.71
N ALA A 546 13.05 4.76 1.47
CA ALA A 546 11.81 5.21 0.85
C ALA A 546 10.78 4.09 0.71
N ARG A 547 11.20 2.90 0.27
CA ARG A 547 10.33 1.71 0.18
C ARG A 547 9.91 1.18 1.55
N LEU A 548 10.76 1.27 2.56
CA LEU A 548 10.40 0.90 3.94
C LEU A 548 9.36 1.86 4.52
N MET A 549 9.46 3.17 4.26
CA MET A 549 8.42 4.12 4.66
C MET A 549 7.07 3.79 4.01
N PHE A 550 7.08 3.38 2.74
CA PHE A 550 5.89 2.89 2.05
C PHE A 550 5.30 1.68 2.78
N ALA A 551 6.09 0.62 2.99
CA ALA A 551 5.63 -0.61 3.61
C ALA A 551 5.14 -0.41 5.06
N TRP A 552 5.86 0.36 5.87
CA TRP A 552 5.45 0.67 7.24
C TRP A 552 4.21 1.57 7.33
N SER A 553 3.80 2.23 6.24
CA SER A 553 2.60 3.07 6.23
C SER A 553 1.31 2.29 5.99
N GLN A 554 1.42 1.03 5.55
CA GLN A 554 0.28 0.16 5.27
C GLN A 554 -0.29 -0.45 6.56
N MET A 555 -1.62 -0.60 6.56
CA MET A 555 -2.31 -1.48 7.52
C MET A 555 -2.14 -2.94 7.10
N VAL A 556 -2.18 -3.85 8.07
CA VAL A 556 -2.16 -5.30 7.82
C VAL A 556 -3.33 -5.71 6.93
N VAL A 557 -3.02 -6.56 5.94
CA VAL A 557 -3.98 -7.22 5.06
C VAL A 557 -3.91 -8.71 5.36
N VAL A 558 -5.03 -9.31 5.78
CA VAL A 558 -5.04 -10.71 6.22
C VAL A 558 -4.70 -11.63 5.04
N ASP A 559 -5.36 -11.44 3.91
CA ASP A 559 -5.20 -12.27 2.72
C ASP A 559 -4.50 -11.52 1.58
N GLU A 560 -3.17 -11.57 1.58
CA GLU A 560 -2.33 -10.85 0.62
C GLU A 560 -2.34 -11.45 -0.79
N LEU A 561 -2.72 -12.72 -0.97
CA LEU A 561 -2.83 -13.31 -2.29
C LEU A 561 -4.13 -12.86 -2.96
N LYS A 562 -5.26 -12.99 -2.26
CA LYS A 562 -6.56 -12.59 -2.79
C LYS A 562 -6.69 -11.06 -2.95
N LEU A 563 -6.12 -10.30 -2.02
CA LEU A 563 -6.14 -8.84 -2.03
C LEU A 563 -4.78 -8.24 -2.40
N ARG A 564 -4.04 -8.90 -3.31
CA ARG A 564 -2.66 -8.50 -3.70
C ARG A 564 -2.51 -7.03 -3.98
N ARG A 565 -3.40 -6.45 -4.81
CA ARG A 565 -3.36 -5.01 -5.13
C ARG A 565 -3.43 -4.12 -3.89
N ARG A 566 -4.23 -4.48 -2.89
CA ARG A 566 -4.33 -3.73 -1.62
C ARG A 566 -3.07 -3.93 -0.76
N ALA A 567 -2.56 -5.16 -0.71
CA ALA A 567 -1.36 -5.51 0.06
C ALA A 567 -0.10 -4.83 -0.45
N VAL A 568 0.03 -4.62 -1.77
CA VAL A 568 1.23 -4.01 -2.37
C VAL A 568 1.08 -2.51 -2.71
N SER A 569 -0.01 -1.87 -2.28
CA SER A 569 -0.29 -0.48 -2.61
C SER A 569 -0.83 0.34 -1.44
N LEU A 570 -0.72 1.67 -1.53
CA LEU A 570 -1.22 2.63 -0.54
C LEU A 570 -2.64 3.08 -0.88
N GLN A 571 -3.49 3.19 0.14
CA GLN A 571 -4.65 4.07 0.11
C GLN A 571 -4.25 5.50 0.47
N LEU A 572 -5.16 6.47 0.33
CA LEU A 572 -4.87 7.88 0.64
C LEU A 572 -4.30 8.07 2.05
N TRP A 573 -4.88 7.44 3.06
CA TRP A 573 -4.40 7.57 4.44
C TRP A 573 -3.06 6.87 4.68
N ASP A 574 -2.76 5.79 3.96
CA ASP A 574 -1.44 5.17 3.96
C ASP A 574 -0.41 6.11 3.31
N PHE A 575 -0.78 6.80 2.22
CA PHE A 575 0.07 7.83 1.60
C PHE A 575 0.31 9.02 2.54
N VAL A 576 -0.70 9.51 3.26
CA VAL A 576 -0.52 10.56 4.27
C VAL A 576 0.47 10.12 5.36
N GLU A 577 0.39 8.88 5.83
CA GLU A 577 1.38 8.34 6.79
C GLU A 577 2.77 8.22 6.16
N ALA A 578 2.88 7.80 4.89
CA ALA A 578 4.17 7.71 4.20
C ALA A 578 4.83 9.09 4.06
N VAL A 579 4.06 10.13 3.72
CA VAL A 579 4.53 11.52 3.69
C VAL A 579 4.89 12.01 5.10
N ALA A 580 4.18 11.57 6.15
CA ALA A 580 4.53 11.90 7.52
C ALA A 580 5.85 11.24 7.97
N ARG A 581 6.08 9.96 7.63
CA ARG A 581 7.36 9.27 7.88
C ARG A 581 8.50 9.94 7.11
N LEU A 582 8.23 10.34 5.87
CA LEU A 582 9.16 11.13 5.07
C LEU A 582 9.50 12.46 5.75
N ALA A 583 8.51 13.20 6.22
CA ALA A 583 8.74 14.43 6.98
C ALA A 583 9.58 14.19 8.24
N ASP A 584 9.40 13.04 8.89
CA ASP A 584 10.22 12.68 10.05
C ASP A 584 11.66 12.32 9.68
N ARG A 585 11.91 11.82 8.47
CA ARG A 585 13.26 11.52 7.96
C ARG A 585 13.99 12.73 7.38
N VAL A 586 13.29 13.62 6.69
CA VAL A 586 13.89 14.79 6.03
C VAL A 586 14.37 15.80 7.09
N ALA A 587 15.54 16.37 6.88
CA ALA A 587 16.15 17.37 7.77
C ALA A 587 15.84 18.80 7.29
N LEU A 588 14.58 19.20 7.31
CA LEU A 588 14.19 20.56 6.93
C LEU A 588 14.63 21.59 8.00
N PRO A 589 15.07 22.80 7.59
CA PRO A 589 15.45 23.85 8.52
C PRO A 589 14.27 24.30 9.38
N THR A 590 14.57 24.94 10.49
CA THR A 590 13.58 25.71 11.26
C THR A 590 13.27 27.03 10.55
N THR A 591 12.14 27.64 10.88
CA THR A 591 11.77 28.96 10.35
C THR A 591 12.86 30.00 10.65
N GLU A 592 13.47 29.96 11.83
CA GLU A 592 14.54 30.90 12.21
C GLU A 592 15.83 30.69 11.41
N GLU A 593 16.26 29.43 11.26
CA GLU A 593 17.46 29.11 10.46
C GLU A 593 17.25 29.50 9.00
N MET A 594 16.05 29.26 8.46
CA MET A 594 15.68 29.63 7.10
C MET A 594 15.61 31.14 6.92
N ASP A 595 14.98 31.88 7.85
CA ASP A 595 14.89 33.34 7.79
C ASP A 595 16.29 33.98 7.84
N LYS A 596 17.18 33.47 8.70
CA LYS A 596 18.59 33.89 8.73
C LYS A 596 19.26 33.62 7.39
N TRP A 597 19.16 32.40 6.87
CA TRP A 597 19.80 32.03 5.62
C TRP A 597 19.27 32.85 4.43
N MET A 598 17.96 33.09 4.34
CA MET A 598 17.35 33.88 3.27
C MET A 598 17.77 35.35 3.33
N LEU A 599 17.87 35.92 4.54
CA LEU A 599 18.37 37.27 4.71
C LEU A 599 19.83 37.39 4.28
N TYR A 600 20.70 36.48 4.73
CA TYR A 600 22.15 36.56 4.43
C TYR A 600 22.51 36.22 2.99
N ASN A 601 21.85 35.22 2.38
CA ASN A 601 22.24 34.73 1.06
C ASN A 601 21.42 35.31 -0.09
N LEU A 602 20.19 35.75 0.15
CA LEU A 602 19.29 36.26 -0.89
C LEU A 602 18.85 37.70 -0.67
N ASN A 603 19.20 38.31 0.48
CA ASN A 603 18.72 39.63 0.89
C ASN A 603 17.18 39.72 0.93
N ILE A 604 16.52 38.61 1.29
CA ILE A 604 15.06 38.51 1.40
C ILE A 604 14.67 38.52 2.88
N GLY A 605 14.06 39.61 3.33
CA GLY A 605 13.57 39.76 4.70
C GLY A 605 12.36 38.88 5.00
N ARG A 606 11.99 38.74 6.29
CA ARG A 606 10.88 37.88 6.75
C ARG A 606 9.51 38.19 6.14
N HIS A 607 9.30 39.44 5.76
CA HIS A 607 8.03 39.92 5.20
C HIS A 607 8.09 40.21 3.70
N THR A 608 9.24 39.97 3.06
CA THR A 608 9.37 40.16 1.62
C THR A 608 8.49 39.14 0.90
N PRO A 609 7.57 39.58 0.02
CA PRO A 609 6.73 38.67 -0.74
C PRO A 609 7.60 37.84 -1.68
N LEU A 610 7.32 36.54 -1.75
CA LEU A 610 7.94 35.65 -2.71
C LEU A 610 7.16 35.66 -4.03
N PRO A 611 7.77 35.22 -5.14
CA PRO A 611 7.03 34.98 -6.38
C PRO A 611 5.79 34.11 -6.15
N PRO A 612 4.70 34.31 -6.89
CA PRO A 612 3.50 33.48 -6.74
C PRO A 612 3.83 31.98 -6.83
N GLY A 613 3.23 31.18 -5.94
CA GLY A 613 3.49 29.74 -5.84
C GLY A 613 4.78 29.36 -5.10
N HIS A 614 5.72 30.29 -4.87
CA HIS A 614 6.95 29.98 -4.16
C HIS A 614 6.76 30.04 -2.64
N THR A 615 7.25 29.02 -1.93
CA THR A 615 7.33 29.01 -0.47
C THR A 615 8.77 29.26 -0.01
N ARG A 616 8.95 29.73 1.24
CA ARG A 616 10.28 29.94 1.82
C ARG A 616 11.09 28.64 1.88
N VAL A 617 10.45 27.55 2.34
CA VAL A 617 11.11 26.24 2.48
C VAL A 617 11.55 25.71 1.12
N TRP A 618 10.69 25.79 0.11
CA TRP A 618 11.05 25.39 -1.25
C TRP A 618 12.18 26.24 -1.82
N THR A 619 12.11 27.57 -1.67
CA THR A 619 13.13 28.50 -2.17
C THR A 619 14.52 28.18 -1.57
N TYR A 620 14.57 27.93 -0.26
CA TYR A 620 15.79 27.48 0.42
C TYR A 620 16.32 26.15 -0.15
N CYS A 621 15.48 25.11 -0.20
CA CYS A 621 15.92 23.78 -0.63
C CYS A 621 16.35 23.77 -2.10
N ASN A 622 15.59 24.46 -2.97
CA ASN A 622 15.90 24.59 -4.39
C ASN A 622 17.22 25.33 -4.61
N ALA A 623 17.49 26.39 -3.84
CA ALA A 623 18.75 27.11 -3.92
C ALA A 623 19.95 26.23 -3.55
N LEU A 624 19.82 25.39 -2.50
CA LEU A 624 20.84 24.38 -2.17
C LEU A 624 21.01 23.33 -3.28
N ALA A 625 19.90 22.90 -3.91
CA ALA A 625 19.94 21.93 -4.99
C ALA A 625 20.77 22.42 -6.20
N ILE A 626 20.68 23.71 -6.51
CA ILE A 626 21.42 24.35 -7.61
C ILE A 626 22.80 24.89 -7.19
N GLY A 627 23.24 24.63 -5.95
CA GLY A 627 24.51 25.12 -5.42
C GLY A 627 24.56 26.64 -5.18
N ARG A 628 23.40 27.33 -5.15
CA ARG A 628 23.31 28.76 -4.83
C ARG A 628 23.02 28.95 -3.34
N GLY A 629 23.97 29.54 -2.61
CA GLY A 629 23.76 29.96 -1.22
C GLY A 629 24.64 29.28 -0.17
N GLY A 630 25.88 28.93 -0.57
CA GLY A 630 26.94 28.55 0.35
C GLY A 630 26.80 27.14 0.93
N PRO A 631 27.61 26.81 1.96
CA PRO A 631 27.42 25.56 2.69
C PRO A 631 26.02 25.55 3.30
N GLY A 632 25.23 24.52 2.98
CA GLY A 632 23.92 24.32 3.58
C GLY A 632 24.04 24.23 5.11
N LEU A 633 22.93 24.49 5.81
CA LEU A 633 22.89 24.33 7.26
C LEU A 633 23.31 22.91 7.65
N GLU A 634 24.08 22.80 8.74
CA GLU A 634 24.50 21.49 9.25
C GLU A 634 23.28 20.60 9.50
N ARG A 635 23.36 19.36 9.01
CA ARG A 635 22.26 18.42 9.16
C ARG A 635 22.15 17.94 10.59
N ARG A 636 20.95 18.07 11.14
CA ARG A 636 20.58 17.52 12.45
C ARG A 636 20.69 16.00 12.43
N ALA A 637 21.11 15.42 13.56
CA ALA A 637 21.31 13.97 13.72
C ALA A 637 20.09 13.14 13.31
N SER A 638 18.87 13.61 13.60
CA SER A 638 17.61 12.91 13.23
C SER A 638 17.41 12.69 11.73
N GLY A 639 18.17 13.37 10.87
CA GLY A 639 18.10 13.19 9.42
C GLY A 639 19.27 12.38 8.85
N ARG A 640 20.08 11.73 9.70
CA ARG A 640 21.19 10.89 9.23
C ARG A 640 20.76 9.44 9.03
N GLU A 641 19.95 8.90 9.94
CA GLU A 641 19.48 7.51 9.87
C GLU A 641 17.97 7.44 10.14
N ILE A 642 17.27 6.51 9.49
CA ILE A 642 15.82 6.33 9.62
C ILE A 642 15.34 5.99 11.04
N LEU A 643 16.20 5.43 11.88
CA LEU A 643 15.90 5.09 13.28
C LEU A 643 16.48 6.08 14.29
N SER A 644 17.04 7.20 13.83
CA SER A 644 17.55 8.23 14.73
C SER A 644 16.45 8.78 15.63
N ALA A 645 16.80 9.11 16.87
CA ALA A 645 15.86 9.72 17.80
C ALA A 645 15.27 11.03 17.21
N PRO A 646 13.96 11.26 17.35
CA PRO A 646 13.33 12.45 16.80
C PRO A 646 13.82 13.71 17.53
N THR A 647 14.24 14.72 16.78
CA THR A 647 14.75 15.99 17.35
C THR A 647 13.68 17.09 17.44
N ARG A 648 12.54 16.92 16.76
CA ARG A 648 11.47 17.92 16.65
C ARG A 648 10.08 17.28 16.68
N PRO A 649 9.04 18.01 17.09
CA PRO A 649 7.66 17.59 16.92
C PRO A 649 7.34 17.31 15.44
N LEU A 650 6.69 16.17 15.17
CA LEU A 650 6.41 15.72 13.80
C LEU A 650 5.56 16.74 13.03
N ALA A 651 4.53 17.31 13.65
CA ALA A 651 3.65 18.29 13.01
C ALA A 651 4.39 19.51 12.44
N ILE A 652 5.47 19.96 13.10
CA ILE A 652 6.28 21.09 12.63
C ILE A 652 7.09 20.67 11.39
N LYS A 653 7.71 19.48 11.43
CA LYS A 653 8.46 18.94 10.28
C LYS A 653 7.53 18.69 9.08
N PHE A 654 6.33 18.18 9.35
CA PHE A 654 5.32 17.91 8.34
C PHE A 654 4.87 19.19 7.64
N ARG A 655 4.55 20.26 8.39
CA ARG A 655 4.20 21.56 7.79
C ARG A 655 5.31 22.10 6.90
N ALA A 656 6.56 22.04 7.36
CA ALA A 656 7.71 22.45 6.54
C ALA A 656 7.81 21.61 5.24
N LEU A 657 7.57 20.29 5.31
CA LEU A 657 7.56 19.44 4.12
C LEU A 657 6.39 19.80 3.18
N MET A 658 5.21 20.11 3.72
CA MET A 658 4.08 20.53 2.92
C MET A 658 4.31 21.89 2.25
N GLU A 659 4.99 22.82 2.90
CA GLU A 659 5.43 24.08 2.28
C GLU A 659 6.43 23.81 1.15
N TYR A 660 7.40 22.92 1.36
CA TYR A 660 8.32 22.50 0.30
C TYR A 660 7.57 21.91 -0.91
N LEU A 661 6.66 20.97 -0.66
CA LEU A 661 5.85 20.31 -1.69
C LEU A 661 4.95 21.30 -2.42
N ALA A 662 4.32 22.25 -1.71
CA ALA A 662 3.50 23.28 -2.33
C ALA A 662 4.31 24.10 -3.35
N GLY A 663 5.53 24.51 -3.00
CA GLY A 663 6.41 25.23 -3.93
C GLY A 663 6.87 24.37 -5.10
N SER A 664 7.31 23.14 -4.83
CA SER A 664 7.77 22.19 -5.86
C SER A 664 6.67 21.89 -6.88
N LEU A 665 5.45 21.62 -6.39
CA LEU A 665 4.30 21.30 -7.22
C LEU A 665 3.73 22.53 -7.93
N ALA A 666 3.79 23.72 -7.32
CA ALA A 666 3.37 24.96 -8.00
C ALA A 666 4.26 25.27 -9.20
N VAL A 667 5.57 25.02 -9.11
CA VAL A 667 6.47 25.16 -10.26
C VAL A 667 6.16 24.16 -11.37
N ALA A 668 5.85 22.90 -11.00
CA ALA A 668 5.56 21.86 -11.98
C ALA A 668 4.15 21.98 -12.62
N TRP A 669 3.15 22.46 -11.87
CA TRP A 669 1.74 22.40 -12.25
C TRP A 669 1.01 23.75 -12.29
N GLY A 670 1.71 24.84 -11.96
CA GLY A 670 1.16 26.18 -11.82
C GLY A 670 0.37 26.41 -10.53
N GLY A 671 -0.18 27.62 -10.40
CA GLY A 671 -0.98 28.08 -9.27
C GLY A 671 -0.21 29.06 -8.38
N ASN A 672 -0.92 30.08 -7.92
CA ASN A 672 -0.33 31.13 -7.07
C ASN A 672 -0.29 30.73 -5.58
N ASN A 673 -1.09 29.74 -5.21
CA ASN A 673 -1.23 29.23 -3.85
C ASN A 673 -1.51 27.72 -3.86
N THR A 674 -1.41 27.10 -2.69
CA THR A 674 -1.59 25.65 -2.49
C THR A 674 -2.93 25.12 -3.04
N HIS A 675 -4.01 25.90 -2.90
CA HIS A 675 -5.34 25.52 -3.39
C HIS A 675 -5.38 25.49 -4.92
N GLU A 676 -4.93 26.56 -5.58
CA GLU A 676 -4.87 26.64 -7.05
C GLU A 676 -4.00 25.54 -7.66
N THR A 677 -2.83 25.28 -7.06
CA THR A 677 -1.94 24.20 -7.47
C THR A 677 -2.63 22.84 -7.33
N ALA A 678 -3.29 22.57 -6.19
CA ALA A 678 -4.02 21.33 -5.98
C ALA A 678 -5.17 21.16 -6.98
N GLN A 679 -5.90 22.22 -7.30
CA GLN A 679 -6.96 22.20 -8.32
C GLN A 679 -6.41 21.94 -9.72
N SER A 680 -5.26 22.53 -10.07
CA SER A 680 -4.56 22.24 -11.33
C SER A 680 -4.17 20.77 -11.45
N MET A 681 -3.56 20.23 -10.40
CA MET A 681 -3.18 18.81 -10.31
C MET A 681 -4.39 17.88 -10.42
N LEU A 682 -5.50 18.22 -9.75
CA LEU A 682 -6.74 17.43 -9.81
C LEU A 682 -7.36 17.42 -11.22
N ARG A 683 -7.38 18.57 -11.91
CA ARG A 683 -7.82 18.63 -13.31
C ARG A 683 -6.96 17.73 -14.20
N THR A 684 -5.64 17.79 -14.05
CA THR A 684 -4.72 16.92 -14.79
C THR A 684 -4.93 15.45 -14.46
N ALA A 685 -5.08 15.10 -13.19
CA ALA A 685 -5.35 13.73 -12.77
C ALA A 685 -6.63 13.19 -13.44
N ASN A 686 -7.70 14.00 -13.48
CA ASN A 686 -8.96 13.61 -14.12
C ASN A 686 -8.80 13.41 -15.65
N MET A 687 -8.03 14.28 -16.31
CA MET A 687 -7.70 14.13 -17.74
C MET A 687 -6.93 12.83 -18.01
N LEU A 688 -5.92 12.53 -17.18
CA LEU A 688 -5.08 11.34 -17.31
C LEU A 688 -5.82 10.02 -17.02
N CYS A 689 -6.82 10.03 -16.13
CA CYS A 689 -7.65 8.85 -15.85
C CYS A 689 -8.57 8.45 -17.03
N GLY A 690 -8.57 9.21 -18.13
CA GLY A 690 -9.43 9.00 -19.28
C GLY A 690 -10.85 9.53 -19.08
N GLY A 691 -11.04 10.47 -18.15
CA GLY A 691 -12.27 11.23 -17.97
C GLY A 691 -12.44 12.27 -19.07
N VAL A 692 -12.55 11.84 -20.33
CA VAL A 692 -13.16 12.66 -21.38
C VAL A 692 -14.67 12.48 -21.29
N GLU A 693 -15.25 12.87 -20.16
CA GLU A 693 -16.58 13.44 -20.15
C GLU A 693 -16.32 14.95 -20.25
N LEU A 694 -16.23 15.43 -21.50
CA LEU A 694 -16.19 16.86 -21.77
C LEU A 694 -17.46 17.48 -21.18
N ALA A 695 -17.26 18.28 -20.12
CA ALA A 695 -18.25 19.21 -19.60
C ALA A 695 -18.45 20.38 -20.59
#